data_AF-A0A7Y2Q0G8-F1
#
_entry.id   AF-A0A7Y2Q0G8-F1
#
_cell.length_a   1.000
_cell.length_b   1.000
_cell.length_c   1.000
_cell.angle_alpha   90.00
_cell.angle_beta   90.00
_cell.angle_gamma   90.00
#
_symmetry.space_group_name_H-M   'P 1'
#
loop_
_entity.id
_entity.type
_entity.pdbx_description
1 polymer ?
#
loop_
_entity_poly.entity_id
_entity_poly.type
_entity_poly.pdbx_seq_one_letter_code
_entity_poly.pdbx_strand_id
1 'polypeptide(L)'
;MAVSLFVTAAIVATPRDAAHATSSGTASVLIDEISVGGPDGRAGGFFELRNHGDRPVDLTGWAVFRCSVAGLRAKPTSPEIDLTGTVLAPGERLLAAHMGWRGPTAGETFTQSLPAEGFGLVVVDPTGAVADGVAQYPNTPAPTQSECARTPNLPATLAIGLSESWQRTDDGWVRAKATPDAANATAPDTGPPSALRIDEVAAAGPAGHGDDFVELRNTGSAPLSLEGWRLYRCTARGMLDAGTLQHEFRAGDRLAPGARLVVGGPDFSGEARVRTATSLADLVSGVLLVSPEGLRGDGISVSSRGDTACQTGDDKLPAVLDHRSGESWQRQQDGSFAVALRTPGARNAPGRALVDERFAYPSSPAVALSEVSTDPGIDGVARRNYAELGNYGRASVDISGWRLVACGTDGFRRFDDLAVVPDGTRLAPDDTWLAALDGTPDAASADARYATPLALTGAGVWVEDREGRRVDSVGIYHRNEMDESVDRVSPCTKGLPLPTFGTDRLRGETYQRAGFTGDDSVDFVPAVATPGRIDERAPVELASLAAHALAGARAAADTVGATTLAAAHAAAPASGVPARVLAAFSGSSGAPLVSRSLDGETDLDPAAPALSRDDGYGFPYVRLRIALPAGASAVGWAGRTIGRSAVRLSAWDRDAAAWRALDEAAGARTAHSGTADETVSLTGRLTASQISDGTADLLVQVVERRNAPAADAAAIADPSDYDVAISHLTDTQYYSEAYPEVYAGEVAWIAANAAPRKIAFATHTGDLIQNWVDPDQTEPRARREFAVASAMQRVLDDAGVANSVLPGNHDNKRGVSNDLFNEFFPPSRYADAPWYGGSIAPGDNSASWSEFTAGGARFVMLSLPYAYGEREIAWAEGVVEAHPDANVVISTHEHVTPKLRDAVATRSTSSRWVSHADRLWERVIAPHRNVVTVLSGHFHGLGAIVTEDAGGLEGHTVLEALADYQEFRTHTGERATGFQRLLQIDLGAGSLAVDAFSVALDATSSHPYDYEQFVPDNGLETTPSNERPWRILEDGLQQRYTAADDAFAVPLALQYAKAVETDGVWTDDGRGPAFDRIGIRSKASPRVQ
;
A
#
# COMPACT_ATOMS: atom_id res chain seq x y z
N MET A 1 -16.58 15.27 -64.77
CA MET A 1 -15.86 16.45 -65.28
C MET A 1 -16.04 17.58 -64.29
N ALA A 2 -15.01 17.93 -63.54
CA ALA A 2 -14.74 19.31 -63.13
C ALA A 2 -13.40 19.32 -62.39
N VAL A 3 -12.53 20.19 -62.86
CA VAL A 3 -11.15 20.41 -62.45
C VAL A 3 -11.10 21.46 -61.34
N SER A 4 -10.09 21.32 -60.50
CA SER A 4 -9.53 22.18 -59.45
C SER A 4 -9.74 23.69 -59.54
N LEU A 5 -9.78 24.34 -58.37
CA LEU A 5 -8.85 25.44 -58.05
C LEU A 5 -8.58 25.54 -56.54
N PHE A 6 -7.31 25.84 -56.23
CA PHE A 6 -6.66 25.94 -54.92
C PHE A 6 -7.11 27.14 -54.06
N VAL A 7 -7.14 26.95 -52.73
CA VAL A 7 -6.75 27.98 -51.75
C VAL A 7 -5.89 27.34 -50.66
N THR A 8 -4.75 27.98 -50.42
CA THR A 8 -3.65 27.73 -49.48
C THR A 8 -4.08 27.55 -48.02
N ALA A 9 -3.68 26.43 -47.41
CA ALA A 9 -3.61 26.26 -45.97
C ALA A 9 -2.14 26.34 -45.51
N ALA A 10 -1.87 27.21 -44.55
CA ALA A 10 -0.61 27.24 -43.81
C ALA A 10 -0.47 25.93 -43.02
N ILE A 11 0.63 25.22 -43.23
CA ILE A 11 1.01 24.06 -42.44
C ILE A 11 1.49 24.58 -41.08
N VAL A 12 0.63 24.48 -40.07
CA VAL A 12 1.07 24.43 -38.67
C VAL A 12 1.59 23.02 -38.48
N ALA A 13 2.90 22.90 -38.25
CA ALA A 13 3.56 21.64 -37.96
C ALA A 13 2.91 21.01 -36.72
N THR A 14 2.41 19.79 -36.88
CA THR A 14 2.10 18.89 -35.77
C THR A 14 3.39 18.55 -35.04
N PRO A 15 3.48 18.65 -33.70
CA PRO A 15 4.60 18.10 -32.96
C PRO A 15 4.40 16.58 -32.83
N ARG A 16 4.56 15.86 -33.94
CA ARG A 16 4.91 14.44 -33.95
C ARG A 16 6.40 14.39 -34.23
N ASP A 17 7.19 14.64 -33.18
CA ASP A 17 8.60 14.27 -33.01
C ASP A 17 9.16 14.94 -31.73
N ALA A 18 8.43 14.84 -30.62
CA ALA A 18 8.89 15.25 -29.30
C ALA A 18 8.47 14.21 -28.25
N ALA A 19 8.77 12.94 -28.53
CA ALA A 19 8.64 11.84 -27.56
C ALA A 19 9.59 10.69 -27.95
N HIS A 20 10.84 11.04 -28.26
CA HIS A 20 12.00 10.15 -28.20
C HIS A 20 13.24 11.04 -28.14
N ALA A 21 13.38 11.80 -27.05
CA ALA A 21 14.72 12.14 -26.59
C ALA A 21 15.29 10.87 -25.94
N THR A 22 15.66 9.89 -26.76
CA THR A 22 16.61 8.87 -26.35
C THR A 22 17.89 9.61 -26.01
N SER A 23 18.25 9.68 -24.73
CA SER A 23 19.61 9.99 -24.31
C SER A 23 20.52 8.85 -24.81
N SER A 24 20.90 8.90 -26.09
CA SER A 24 21.77 7.91 -26.74
C SER A 24 23.25 8.19 -26.42
N GLY A 25 23.57 8.37 -25.14
CA GLY A 25 24.93 8.24 -24.65
C GLY A 25 24.96 7.03 -23.74
N THR A 26 25.18 5.83 -24.28
CA THR A 26 25.58 4.70 -23.43
C THR A 26 26.84 5.15 -22.68
N ALA A 27 26.77 5.22 -21.35
CA ALA A 27 27.93 5.52 -20.53
C ALA A 27 29.06 4.55 -20.91
N SER A 28 30.27 5.06 -21.13
CA SER A 28 31.39 4.20 -21.54
C SER A 28 32.00 3.46 -20.35
N VAL A 29 31.69 3.85 -19.12
CA VAL A 29 32.13 3.17 -17.90
C VAL A 29 31.01 2.24 -17.44
N LEU A 30 31.29 0.94 -17.47
CA LEU A 30 30.35 -0.13 -17.13
C LEU A 30 30.92 -1.00 -16.01
N ILE A 31 30.03 -1.65 -15.26
CA ILE A 31 30.37 -2.72 -14.32
C ILE A 31 30.81 -3.93 -15.15
N ASP A 32 32.05 -4.39 -14.98
CA ASP A 32 32.70 -5.38 -15.86
C ASP A 32 32.75 -6.78 -15.27
N GLU A 33 33.04 -6.91 -13.97
CA GLU A 33 33.08 -8.18 -13.26
C GLU A 33 32.53 -7.99 -11.84
N ILE A 34 31.84 -9.00 -11.32
CA ILE A 34 31.32 -8.97 -9.94
C ILE A 34 31.31 -10.34 -9.28
N SER A 35 31.77 -10.40 -8.03
CA SER A 35 31.79 -11.61 -7.22
C SER A 35 31.28 -11.37 -5.80
N VAL A 36 30.51 -12.34 -5.31
CA VAL A 36 29.99 -12.39 -3.92
C VAL A 36 31.01 -12.91 -2.90
N GLY A 37 32.16 -13.41 -3.35
CA GLY A 37 33.17 -13.98 -2.47
C GLY A 37 34.34 -14.64 -3.21
N GLY A 38 35.23 -15.27 -2.45
CA GLY A 38 36.37 -15.99 -3.02
C GLY A 38 36.83 -17.15 -2.13
N PRO A 39 38.06 -17.66 -2.32
CA PRO A 39 38.62 -18.75 -1.54
C PRO A 39 38.62 -18.50 -0.03
N ASP A 40 38.71 -17.23 0.38
CA ASP A 40 38.70 -16.77 1.77
C ASP A 40 37.26 -16.55 2.31
N GLY A 41 36.25 -17.00 1.58
CA GLY A 41 34.83 -16.84 1.90
C GLY A 41 34.22 -15.52 1.42
N ARG A 42 33.14 -15.09 2.09
CA ARG A 42 32.37 -13.87 1.75
C ARG A 42 33.19 -12.58 1.86
N ALA A 43 34.29 -12.60 2.63
CA ALA A 43 35.20 -11.47 2.77
C ALA A 43 35.98 -11.16 1.48
N GLY A 44 35.97 -12.07 0.50
CA GLY A 44 36.60 -11.92 -0.81
C GLY A 44 35.69 -11.39 -1.92
N GLY A 45 34.59 -10.72 -1.61
CA GLY A 45 33.74 -10.10 -2.64
C GLY A 45 34.42 -8.88 -3.29
N PHE A 46 34.17 -8.66 -4.58
CA PHE A 46 34.69 -7.52 -5.34
C PHE A 46 33.80 -7.20 -6.54
N PHE A 47 33.98 -6.02 -7.11
CA PHE A 47 33.47 -5.67 -8.43
C PHE A 47 34.45 -4.77 -9.19
N GLU A 48 34.29 -4.69 -10.49
CA GLU A 48 35.14 -3.87 -11.36
C GLU A 48 34.32 -2.90 -12.19
N LEU A 49 34.83 -1.68 -12.33
CA LEU A 49 34.36 -0.74 -13.35
C LEU A 49 35.38 -0.71 -14.48
N ARG A 50 34.93 -0.69 -15.73
CA ARG A 50 35.81 -0.60 -16.90
C ARG A 50 35.33 0.46 -17.86
N ASN A 51 36.27 1.25 -18.39
CA ASN A 51 36.00 2.16 -19.49
C ASN A 51 36.08 1.42 -20.83
N HIS A 52 34.93 1.10 -21.41
CA HIS A 52 34.76 0.51 -22.74
C HIS A 52 34.84 1.54 -23.89
N GLY A 53 35.01 2.83 -23.55
CA GLY A 53 35.16 3.91 -24.52
C GLY A 53 36.58 4.04 -25.06
N ASP A 54 36.74 4.97 -26.02
CA ASP A 54 38.00 5.27 -26.70
C ASP A 54 38.73 6.50 -26.13
N ARG A 55 38.15 7.14 -25.10
CA ARG A 55 38.71 8.32 -24.41
C ARG A 55 38.70 8.17 -22.89
N PRO A 56 39.63 8.83 -22.16
CA PRO A 56 39.57 8.88 -20.70
C PRO A 56 38.26 9.48 -20.17
N VAL A 57 37.78 8.99 -19.04
CA VAL A 57 36.58 9.48 -18.33
C VAL A 57 36.95 9.90 -16.90
N ASP A 58 36.65 11.13 -16.55
CA ASP A 58 36.75 11.65 -15.17
C ASP A 58 35.46 11.32 -14.41
N LEU A 59 35.61 10.60 -13.30
CA LEU A 59 34.52 10.11 -12.47
C LEU A 59 34.20 11.04 -11.29
N THR A 60 34.66 12.28 -11.32
CA THR A 60 34.29 13.31 -10.34
C THR A 60 32.77 13.47 -10.24
N GLY A 61 32.24 13.25 -9.02
CA GLY A 61 30.80 13.28 -8.73
C GLY A 61 30.02 12.02 -9.12
N TRP A 62 30.69 10.99 -9.68
CA TRP A 62 30.08 9.69 -9.90
C TRP A 62 30.11 8.87 -8.61
N ALA A 63 29.15 7.97 -8.46
CA ALA A 63 29.06 7.13 -7.28
C ALA A 63 28.48 5.75 -7.58
N VAL A 64 28.86 4.76 -6.76
CA VAL A 64 28.29 3.41 -6.80
C VAL A 64 27.37 3.21 -5.61
N PHE A 65 26.13 2.83 -5.88
CA PHE A 65 25.15 2.41 -4.88
C PHE A 65 24.90 0.91 -5.00
N ARG A 66 24.43 0.31 -3.91
CA ARG A 66 24.08 -1.11 -3.86
C ARG A 66 22.59 -1.31 -3.59
N CYS A 67 22.03 -2.40 -4.09
CA CYS A 67 20.75 -2.92 -3.66
C CYS A 67 20.93 -4.05 -2.65
N SER A 68 20.00 -4.12 -1.69
CA SER A 68 19.92 -5.14 -0.64
C SER A 68 19.36 -6.47 -1.18
N VAL A 69 19.27 -7.50 -0.34
CA VAL A 69 18.65 -8.78 -0.71
C VAL A 69 17.19 -8.64 -1.16
N ALA A 70 16.51 -7.56 -0.77
CA ALA A 70 15.14 -7.26 -1.20
C ALA A 70 15.06 -6.63 -2.60
N GLY A 71 16.17 -6.42 -3.31
CA GLY A 71 16.14 -5.78 -4.63
C GLY A 71 16.09 -4.24 -4.61
N LEU A 72 15.96 -3.63 -3.44
CA LEU A 72 15.87 -2.18 -3.23
C LEU A 72 17.23 -1.58 -2.91
N ARG A 73 17.50 -0.34 -3.33
CA ARG A 73 18.75 0.38 -3.01
C ARG A 73 19.00 0.37 -1.49
N ALA A 74 20.24 0.53 -1.06
CA ALA A 74 20.56 0.73 0.35
C ALA A 74 21.26 2.06 0.48
N LYS A 75 20.95 2.82 1.54
CA LYS A 75 21.62 4.10 1.84
C LYS A 75 21.63 5.05 0.65
N PRO A 76 20.46 5.57 0.27
CA PRO A 76 20.25 6.29 -0.98
C PRO A 76 21.10 7.54 -1.18
N THR A 77 21.43 8.18 -0.07
CA THR A 77 22.15 9.45 0.00
C THR A 77 23.60 9.23 0.44
N SER A 78 24.01 7.98 0.70
CA SER A 78 25.37 7.61 1.10
C SER A 78 25.83 6.46 0.20
N PRO A 79 26.56 6.78 -0.89
CA PRO A 79 27.03 5.74 -1.80
C PRO A 79 27.94 4.74 -1.09
N GLU A 80 28.04 3.54 -1.66
CA GLU A 80 29.02 2.56 -1.19
C GLU A 80 30.43 3.01 -1.58
N ILE A 81 30.59 3.62 -2.76
CA ILE A 81 31.85 4.22 -3.24
C ILE A 81 31.57 5.58 -3.91
N ASP A 82 32.31 6.61 -3.51
CA ASP A 82 32.42 7.90 -4.20
C ASP A 82 33.64 7.82 -5.12
N LEU A 83 33.45 8.06 -6.42
CA LEU A 83 34.48 7.90 -7.44
C LEU A 83 35.24 9.21 -7.71
N THR A 84 35.04 10.22 -6.87
CA THR A 84 35.64 11.54 -7.04
C THR A 84 37.17 11.49 -7.04
N GLY A 85 37.77 12.09 -8.07
CA GLY A 85 39.22 12.08 -8.27
C GLY A 85 39.76 10.87 -9.06
N THR A 86 38.90 9.95 -9.49
CA THR A 86 39.27 8.82 -10.35
C THR A 86 39.14 9.19 -11.83
N VAL A 87 40.16 8.87 -12.64
CA VAL A 87 40.13 8.99 -14.10
C VAL A 87 40.43 7.64 -14.71
N LEU A 88 39.52 7.10 -15.52
CA LEU A 88 39.71 5.83 -16.22
C LEU A 88 40.07 6.05 -17.69
N ALA A 89 41.28 5.65 -18.08
CA ALA A 89 41.72 5.60 -19.47
C ALA A 89 40.97 4.52 -20.28
N PRO A 90 40.99 4.57 -21.62
CA PRO A 90 40.38 3.54 -22.47
C PRO A 90 40.86 2.14 -22.11
N GLY A 91 39.92 1.25 -21.79
CA GLY A 91 40.17 -0.13 -21.38
C GLY A 91 40.66 -0.32 -19.94
N GLU A 92 40.93 0.77 -19.19
CA GLU A 92 41.36 0.71 -17.79
C GLU A 92 40.23 0.21 -16.89
N ARG A 93 40.62 -0.51 -15.84
CA ARG A 93 39.74 -1.11 -14.83
C ARG A 93 40.00 -0.46 -13.48
N LEU A 94 38.92 -0.20 -12.74
CA LEU A 94 38.98 0.10 -11.31
C LEU A 94 38.47 -1.12 -10.55
N LEU A 95 39.35 -1.78 -9.81
CA LEU A 95 38.99 -2.83 -8.87
C LEU A 95 38.51 -2.21 -7.56
N ALA A 96 37.27 -2.49 -7.19
CA ALA A 96 36.70 -2.20 -5.88
C ALA A 96 36.53 -3.50 -5.10
N ALA A 97 37.12 -3.61 -3.91
CA ALA A 97 37.11 -4.85 -3.14
C ALA A 97 36.60 -4.67 -1.71
N HIS A 98 36.05 -5.74 -1.14
CA HIS A 98 35.61 -5.75 0.25
C HIS A 98 36.81 -5.57 1.20
N MET A 99 36.63 -4.93 2.37
CA MET A 99 37.70 -4.66 3.34
C MET A 99 38.48 -5.90 3.83
N GLY A 100 37.90 -7.09 3.67
CA GLY A 100 38.54 -8.38 3.99
C GLY A 100 39.30 -9.03 2.83
N TRP A 101 39.39 -8.35 1.68
CA TRP A 101 40.03 -8.82 0.45
C TRP A 101 41.52 -9.08 0.62
N ARG A 102 42.00 -10.14 -0.02
CA ARG A 102 43.42 -10.58 0.00
C ARG A 102 44.01 -10.79 -1.40
N GLY A 103 43.32 -10.34 -2.45
CA GLY A 103 43.77 -10.43 -3.84
C GLY A 103 44.65 -9.25 -4.29
N PRO A 104 44.68 -8.94 -5.60
CA PRO A 104 45.36 -7.75 -6.13
C PRO A 104 44.97 -6.45 -5.42
N THR A 105 45.84 -5.44 -5.50
CA THR A 105 45.60 -4.12 -4.90
C THR A 105 44.34 -3.49 -5.48
N ALA A 106 43.32 -3.28 -4.65
CA ALA A 106 42.10 -2.59 -5.04
C ALA A 106 42.32 -1.07 -5.04
N GLY A 107 41.76 -0.40 -6.04
CA GLY A 107 41.75 1.07 -6.12
C GLY A 107 40.73 1.67 -5.16
N GLU A 108 39.64 0.95 -4.88
CA GLU A 108 38.60 1.34 -3.94
C GLU A 108 38.27 0.20 -2.96
N THR A 109 37.71 0.56 -1.80
CA THR A 109 37.33 -0.42 -0.77
C THR A 109 35.90 -0.18 -0.29
N PHE A 110 35.13 -1.26 -0.18
CA PHE A 110 33.80 -1.24 0.41
C PHE A 110 33.72 -2.15 1.65
N THR A 111 32.76 -1.90 2.54
CA THR A 111 32.70 -2.58 3.86
C THR A 111 31.59 -3.60 3.97
N GLN A 112 30.56 -3.50 3.13
CA GLN A 112 29.43 -4.41 3.18
C GLN A 112 29.65 -5.57 2.22
N SER A 113 29.64 -6.81 2.71
CA SER A 113 29.76 -7.97 1.83
C SER A 113 28.57 -8.04 0.87
N LEU A 114 28.81 -8.45 -0.37
CA LEU A 114 27.76 -8.71 -1.35
C LEU A 114 27.07 -10.03 -0.98
N PRO A 115 25.78 -10.03 -0.59
CA PRO A 115 25.07 -11.24 -0.18
C PRO A 115 24.84 -12.16 -1.38
N ALA A 116 25.14 -13.44 -1.22
CA ALA A 116 25.02 -14.42 -2.29
C ALA A 116 23.58 -14.81 -2.59
N GLU A 117 22.67 -14.57 -1.64
CA GLU A 117 21.22 -14.77 -1.78
C GLU A 117 20.59 -13.76 -2.76
N GLY A 118 21.22 -12.59 -2.97
CA GLY A 118 20.83 -11.61 -3.97
C GLY A 118 21.33 -10.20 -3.67
N PHE A 119 21.85 -9.49 -4.67
CA PHE A 119 22.42 -8.14 -4.53
C PHE A 119 22.30 -7.37 -5.84
N GLY A 120 22.46 -6.04 -5.81
CA GLY A 120 22.60 -5.24 -7.02
C GLY A 120 23.59 -4.09 -6.84
N LEU A 121 24.09 -3.55 -7.94
CA LEU A 121 24.90 -2.34 -7.99
C LEU A 121 24.38 -1.43 -9.10
N VAL A 122 24.37 -0.11 -8.83
CA VAL A 122 24.13 0.93 -9.83
C VAL A 122 25.23 1.97 -9.77
N VAL A 123 25.70 2.38 -10.94
CA VAL A 123 26.63 3.49 -11.12
C VAL A 123 25.79 4.71 -11.50
N VAL A 124 25.90 5.78 -10.71
CA VAL A 124 25.15 7.02 -10.89
C VAL A 124 26.12 8.14 -11.23
N ASP A 125 25.78 8.93 -12.23
CA ASP A 125 26.58 10.08 -12.68
C ASP A 125 26.29 11.35 -11.84
N PRO A 126 27.02 12.46 -12.01
CA PRO A 126 26.85 13.69 -11.22
C PRO A 126 25.51 14.39 -11.41
N THR A 127 24.72 14.00 -12.43
CA THR A 127 23.36 14.51 -12.67
C THR A 127 22.30 13.72 -11.90
N GLY A 128 22.68 12.58 -11.32
CA GLY A 128 21.79 11.63 -10.66
C GLY A 128 21.25 10.54 -11.60
N ALA A 129 21.67 10.52 -12.87
CA ALA A 129 21.24 9.51 -13.83
C ALA A 129 22.01 8.19 -13.65
N VAL A 130 21.33 7.05 -13.81
CA VAL A 130 21.96 5.72 -13.76
C VAL A 130 22.73 5.48 -15.06
N ALA A 131 24.06 5.43 -14.94
CA ALA A 131 24.99 5.16 -16.03
C ALA A 131 25.00 3.66 -16.41
N ASP A 132 25.15 2.77 -15.42
CA ASP A 132 25.09 1.32 -15.58
C ASP A 132 24.51 0.67 -14.31
N GLY A 133 24.02 -0.56 -14.44
CA GLY A 133 23.51 -1.32 -13.30
C GLY A 133 23.46 -2.83 -13.57
N VAL A 134 23.77 -3.60 -12.55
CA VAL A 134 23.70 -5.07 -12.56
C VAL A 134 23.03 -5.55 -11.28
N ALA A 135 22.20 -6.58 -11.42
CA ALA A 135 21.45 -7.15 -10.33
C ALA A 135 21.56 -8.67 -10.41
N GLN A 136 21.77 -9.32 -9.27
CA GLN A 136 21.77 -10.76 -9.12
C GLN A 136 20.65 -11.16 -8.17
N TYR A 137 19.62 -11.82 -8.68
CA TYR A 137 18.45 -12.25 -7.92
C TYR A 137 17.75 -13.43 -8.59
N PRO A 138 16.84 -14.14 -7.89
CA PRO A 138 15.97 -15.14 -8.51
C PRO A 138 15.25 -14.62 -9.76
N ASN A 139 15.22 -15.45 -10.81
CA ASN A 139 14.54 -15.18 -12.08
C ASN A 139 13.24 -15.97 -12.25
N THR A 140 13.20 -17.21 -11.77
CA THR A 140 12.04 -18.11 -11.92
C THR A 140 11.85 -18.92 -10.64
N PRO A 141 10.63 -19.38 -10.30
CA PRO A 141 9.35 -18.95 -10.86
C PRO A 141 8.90 -17.57 -10.36
N ALA A 142 9.54 -17.02 -9.32
CA ALA A 142 9.22 -15.74 -8.71
C ALA A 142 10.42 -14.78 -8.86
N PRO A 143 10.44 -13.92 -9.90
CA PRO A 143 11.54 -12.98 -10.09
C PRO A 143 11.52 -11.85 -9.06
N THR A 144 12.67 -11.53 -8.47
CA THR A 144 12.82 -10.31 -7.67
C THR A 144 13.01 -9.11 -8.60
N GLN A 145 12.08 -8.16 -8.57
CA GLN A 145 12.18 -6.94 -9.40
C GLN A 145 13.08 -5.90 -8.74
N SER A 146 14.37 -5.87 -9.09
CA SER A 146 15.31 -4.94 -8.44
C SER A 146 15.34 -3.56 -9.09
N GLU A 147 15.41 -2.52 -8.26
CA GLU A 147 15.71 -1.15 -8.69
C GLU A 147 17.09 -1.03 -9.37
N CYS A 148 18.03 -1.93 -9.03
CA CYS A 148 19.37 -1.96 -9.63
C CYS A 148 19.43 -2.69 -10.97
N ALA A 149 18.35 -3.38 -11.38
CA ALA A 149 18.34 -4.17 -12.60
C ALA A 149 18.09 -3.27 -13.83
N ARG A 150 19.06 -3.22 -14.76
CA ARG A 150 18.87 -2.62 -16.11
C ARG A 150 18.61 -3.64 -17.20
N THR A 151 18.91 -4.89 -16.91
CA THR A 151 18.74 -6.09 -17.72
C THR A 151 18.04 -7.13 -16.83
N PRO A 152 17.48 -8.22 -17.38
CA PRO A 152 17.02 -9.34 -16.54
C PRO A 152 18.10 -9.71 -15.52
N ASN A 153 17.68 -10.10 -14.31
CA ASN A 153 18.65 -10.37 -13.25
C ASN A 153 19.60 -11.48 -13.68
N LEU A 154 20.83 -11.40 -13.19
CA LEU A 154 21.72 -12.55 -13.16
C LEU A 154 21.18 -13.52 -12.10
N PRO A 155 21.10 -14.83 -12.36
CA PRO A 155 20.59 -15.76 -11.37
C PRO A 155 21.56 -15.85 -10.18
N ALA A 156 21.04 -15.94 -8.96
CA ALA A 156 21.84 -15.94 -7.73
C ALA A 156 22.54 -17.29 -7.47
N THR A 157 23.50 -17.60 -8.34
CA THR A 157 24.04 -18.97 -8.54
C THR A 157 25.57 -19.06 -8.47
N LEU A 158 26.26 -17.97 -8.10
CA LEU A 158 27.72 -17.98 -7.93
C LEU A 158 28.13 -18.89 -6.77
N ALA A 159 29.04 -19.83 -7.05
CA ALA A 159 29.64 -20.70 -6.04
C ALA A 159 30.92 -20.09 -5.46
N ILE A 160 30.85 -19.60 -4.22
CA ILE A 160 32.02 -19.07 -3.48
C ILE A 160 33.11 -20.15 -3.39
N GLY A 161 32.74 -21.40 -3.15
CA GLY A 161 33.66 -22.53 -3.06
C GLY A 161 34.41 -22.86 -4.37
N LEU A 162 33.95 -22.32 -5.51
CA LEU A 162 34.60 -22.46 -6.82
C LEU A 162 35.26 -21.15 -7.29
N SER A 163 35.19 -20.09 -6.48
CA SER A 163 35.68 -18.74 -6.82
C SER A 163 35.08 -18.19 -8.10
N GLU A 164 33.76 -18.29 -8.25
CA GLU A 164 33.05 -17.80 -9.44
C GLU A 164 32.65 -16.33 -9.32
N SER A 165 32.59 -15.66 -10.47
CA SER A 165 32.08 -14.32 -10.67
C SER A 165 31.18 -14.26 -11.90
N TRP A 166 30.38 -13.20 -11.99
CA TRP A 166 29.73 -12.79 -13.23
C TRP A 166 30.66 -11.84 -13.98
N GLN A 167 30.91 -12.14 -15.25
CA GLN A 167 31.83 -11.38 -16.09
C GLN A 167 31.12 -10.92 -17.36
N ARG A 168 31.22 -9.63 -17.66
CA ARG A 168 30.64 -9.02 -18.85
C ARG A 168 31.43 -9.40 -20.10
N THR A 169 30.70 -9.65 -21.18
CA THR A 169 31.18 -9.99 -22.52
C THR A 169 30.47 -9.11 -23.55
N ASP A 170 30.87 -9.18 -24.81
CA ASP A 170 30.21 -8.46 -25.90
C ASP A 170 28.75 -8.90 -26.09
N ASP A 171 28.41 -10.14 -25.71
CA ASP A 171 27.09 -10.75 -25.89
C ASP A 171 26.24 -10.80 -24.61
N GLY A 172 26.73 -10.26 -23.48
CA GLY A 172 26.03 -10.28 -22.18
C GLY A 172 26.92 -10.71 -21.02
N TRP A 173 26.39 -11.50 -20.08
CA TRP A 173 27.12 -11.95 -18.88
C TRP A 173 27.39 -13.45 -18.92
N VAL A 174 28.57 -13.87 -18.47
CA VAL A 174 28.94 -15.28 -18.28
C VAL A 174 29.36 -15.54 -16.84
N ARG A 175 29.04 -16.74 -16.33
CA ARG A 175 29.55 -17.24 -15.04
C ARG A 175 30.86 -17.97 -15.26
N ALA A 176 31.94 -17.45 -14.70
CA ALA A 176 33.28 -18.02 -14.84
C ALA A 176 34.08 -17.83 -13.54
N LYS A 177 35.25 -18.45 -13.45
CA LYS A 177 36.19 -18.24 -12.36
C LYS A 177 36.67 -16.80 -12.35
N ALA A 178 36.67 -16.21 -11.17
CA ALA A 178 36.99 -14.81 -10.97
C ALA A 178 38.38 -14.41 -11.51
N THR A 179 38.43 -13.25 -12.18
CA THR A 179 39.59 -12.68 -12.86
C THR A 179 39.91 -11.25 -12.37
N PRO A 180 40.04 -11.01 -11.05
CA PRO A 180 40.27 -9.66 -10.53
C PRO A 180 41.55 -9.05 -11.11
N ASP A 181 41.45 -7.83 -11.61
CA ASP A 181 42.48 -7.05 -12.29
C ASP A 181 43.04 -7.75 -13.56
N ALA A 182 42.24 -8.62 -14.18
CA ALA A 182 42.59 -9.35 -15.40
C ALA A 182 41.47 -9.28 -16.45
N ALA A 183 41.70 -9.86 -17.61
CA ALA A 183 40.69 -9.87 -18.67
C ALA A 183 39.57 -10.89 -18.35
N ASN A 184 38.32 -10.44 -18.51
CA ASN A 184 37.14 -11.29 -18.41
C ASN A 184 37.24 -12.51 -19.36
N ALA A 185 36.73 -13.64 -18.88
CA ALA A 185 36.39 -14.80 -19.67
C ALA A 185 35.36 -14.45 -20.74
N THR A 186 35.48 -15.09 -21.89
CA THR A 186 34.56 -14.94 -23.04
C THR A 186 33.52 -16.05 -23.10
N ALA A 187 33.60 -17.05 -22.21
CA ALA A 187 32.73 -18.21 -22.14
C ALA A 187 32.59 -18.70 -20.69
N PRO A 188 31.48 -19.38 -20.33
CA PRO A 188 31.26 -19.88 -18.98
C PRO A 188 32.15 -21.08 -18.63
N ASP A 189 32.53 -21.20 -17.35
CA ASP A 189 33.36 -22.29 -16.82
C ASP A 189 32.55 -23.59 -16.63
N THR A 190 32.19 -24.19 -17.76
CA THR A 190 31.53 -25.49 -17.84
C THR A 190 32.45 -26.51 -18.47
N GLY A 191 32.49 -27.72 -17.89
CA GLY A 191 33.23 -28.83 -18.50
C GLY A 191 32.51 -29.35 -19.76
N PRO A 192 33.21 -30.10 -20.65
CA PRO A 192 32.52 -30.82 -21.71
C PRO A 192 31.47 -31.75 -21.10
N PRO A 193 30.34 -32.02 -21.80
CA PRO A 193 29.31 -32.92 -21.29
C PRO A 193 29.91 -34.24 -20.80
N SER A 194 29.90 -34.46 -19.49
CA SER A 194 30.43 -35.68 -18.88
C SER A 194 29.49 -36.87 -19.15
N ALA A 195 29.93 -38.10 -18.95
CA ALA A 195 29.02 -39.24 -18.86
C ALA A 195 28.42 -39.40 -17.44
N LEU A 196 29.02 -38.77 -16.42
CA LEU A 196 28.49 -38.79 -15.05
C LEU A 196 27.34 -37.81 -14.91
N ARG A 197 26.19 -38.28 -14.42
CA ARG A 197 25.00 -37.47 -14.14
C ARG A 197 24.45 -37.77 -12.77
N ILE A 198 23.83 -36.77 -12.16
CA ILE A 198 22.92 -36.93 -11.03
C ILE A 198 21.63 -37.55 -11.58
N ASP A 199 21.30 -38.79 -11.17
CA ASP A 199 20.15 -39.56 -11.69
C ASP A 199 18.93 -39.44 -10.78
N GLU A 200 19.11 -39.38 -9.45
CA GLU A 200 18.03 -39.32 -8.46
C GLU A 200 18.46 -38.55 -7.21
N VAL A 201 17.59 -37.70 -6.65
CA VAL A 201 17.86 -36.95 -5.41
C VAL A 201 16.62 -36.90 -4.52
N ALA A 202 16.80 -37.16 -3.23
CA ALA A 202 15.82 -36.84 -2.20
C ALA A 202 16.52 -36.17 -1.02
N ALA A 203 15.98 -35.03 -0.56
CA ALA A 203 16.55 -34.28 0.56
C ALA A 203 16.11 -34.79 1.95
N ALA A 204 15.16 -35.73 1.98
CA ALA A 204 14.71 -36.46 3.15
C ALA A 204 13.93 -37.71 2.67
N GLY A 205 13.52 -38.56 3.60
CA GLY A 205 12.79 -39.78 3.27
C GLY A 205 11.92 -40.31 4.42
N PRO A 206 11.25 -41.45 4.26
CA PRO A 206 10.29 -41.97 5.24
C PRO A 206 10.88 -42.24 6.63
N ALA A 207 12.20 -42.41 6.74
CA ALA A 207 12.88 -42.57 8.03
C ALA A 207 13.26 -41.24 8.71
N GLY A 208 12.96 -40.09 8.09
CA GLY A 208 13.16 -38.75 8.63
C GLY A 208 14.05 -37.85 7.76
N HIS A 209 14.40 -36.68 8.30
CA HIS A 209 15.19 -35.64 7.62
C HIS A 209 16.62 -36.05 7.25
N GLY A 210 17.20 -37.07 7.92
CA GLY A 210 18.51 -37.64 7.58
C GLY A 210 18.46 -38.81 6.59
N ASP A 211 17.27 -39.19 6.12
CA ASP A 211 17.06 -40.27 5.14
C ASP A 211 17.17 -39.78 3.69
N ASP A 212 18.11 -38.89 3.44
CA ASP A 212 18.38 -38.23 2.17
C ASP A 212 19.44 -39.00 1.35
N PHE A 213 19.47 -38.79 0.03
CA PHE A 213 20.48 -39.39 -0.83
C PHE A 213 20.63 -38.69 -2.18
N VAL A 214 21.77 -38.94 -2.81
CA VAL A 214 22.08 -38.58 -4.19
C VAL A 214 22.52 -39.85 -4.93
N GLU A 215 21.89 -40.13 -6.05
CA GLU A 215 22.33 -41.17 -6.97
C GLU A 215 23.08 -40.59 -8.17
N LEU A 216 24.25 -41.17 -8.45
CA LEU A 216 25.04 -40.86 -9.64
C LEU A 216 24.97 -42.00 -10.64
N ARG A 217 24.89 -41.66 -11.93
CA ARG A 217 24.85 -42.64 -13.03
C ARG A 217 25.87 -42.34 -14.11
N ASN A 218 26.50 -43.40 -14.63
CA ASN A 218 27.25 -43.34 -15.87
C ASN A 218 26.31 -43.53 -17.06
N THR A 219 26.04 -42.45 -17.79
CA THR A 219 25.20 -42.42 -19.00
C THR A 219 25.97 -42.75 -20.28
N GLY A 220 27.29 -42.87 -20.20
CA GLY A 220 28.16 -43.20 -21.32
C GLY A 220 28.23 -44.69 -21.64
N SER A 221 28.96 -45.01 -22.70
CA SER A 221 29.14 -46.38 -23.20
C SER A 221 30.41 -47.08 -22.68
N ALA A 222 31.26 -46.38 -21.92
CA ALA A 222 32.52 -46.91 -21.38
C ALA A 222 32.62 -46.74 -19.85
N PRO A 223 33.38 -47.58 -19.12
CA PRO A 223 33.63 -47.39 -17.69
C PRO A 223 34.24 -46.02 -17.41
N LEU A 224 33.67 -45.30 -16.46
CA LEU A 224 34.08 -43.95 -16.08
C LEU A 224 34.91 -43.98 -14.80
N SER A 225 36.04 -43.26 -14.78
CA SER A 225 36.78 -42.99 -13.55
C SER A 225 36.10 -41.86 -12.78
N LEU A 226 35.92 -42.04 -11.48
CA LEU A 226 35.41 -40.99 -10.59
C LEU A 226 36.54 -40.28 -9.84
N GLU A 227 37.79 -40.70 -9.98
CA GLU A 227 38.94 -40.07 -9.31
C GLU A 227 38.97 -38.55 -9.49
N GLY A 228 39.06 -37.81 -8.38
CA GLY A 228 39.12 -36.35 -8.36
C GLY A 228 37.78 -35.64 -8.54
N TRP A 229 36.69 -36.36 -8.86
CA TRP A 229 35.36 -35.79 -8.83
C TRP A 229 34.97 -35.42 -7.40
N ARG A 230 34.26 -34.30 -7.26
CA ARG A 230 33.78 -33.78 -5.99
C ARG A 230 32.28 -33.60 -6.03
N LEU A 231 31.61 -34.05 -4.98
CA LEU A 231 30.18 -33.87 -4.75
C LEU A 231 30.01 -32.79 -3.67
N TYR A 232 29.35 -31.70 -4.02
CA TYR A 232 28.96 -30.64 -3.09
C TYR A 232 27.46 -30.67 -2.85
N ARG A 233 27.04 -30.21 -1.67
CA ARG A 233 25.65 -29.80 -1.42
C ARG A 233 25.54 -28.28 -1.43
N CYS A 234 24.33 -27.76 -1.63
CA CYS A 234 24.00 -26.39 -1.25
C CYS A 234 23.43 -26.35 0.18
N THR A 235 23.64 -25.24 0.88
CA THR A 235 23.03 -25.01 2.20
C THR A 235 21.55 -24.64 2.06
N ALA A 236 20.84 -24.57 3.19
CA ALA A 236 19.45 -24.07 3.25
C ALA A 236 19.29 -22.60 2.78
N ARG A 237 20.39 -21.86 2.60
CA ARG A 237 20.41 -20.52 1.99
C ARG A 237 20.92 -20.53 0.54
N GLY A 238 21.00 -21.70 -0.08
CA GLY A 238 21.49 -21.87 -1.44
C GLY A 238 23.01 -21.70 -1.61
N MET A 239 23.79 -21.63 -0.54
CA MET A 239 25.23 -21.37 -0.60
C MET A 239 26.05 -22.62 -0.94
N LEU A 240 27.15 -22.44 -1.66
CA LEU A 240 28.21 -23.43 -1.84
C LEU A 240 29.56 -22.82 -1.47
N ASP A 241 30.19 -23.36 -0.42
CA ASP A 241 31.54 -23.02 0.03
C ASP A 241 32.38 -24.29 0.32
N ALA A 242 33.63 -24.12 0.74
CA ALA A 242 34.52 -25.25 1.02
C ALA A 242 33.97 -26.24 2.08
N GLY A 243 33.16 -25.77 3.04
CA GLY A 243 32.53 -26.59 4.08
C GLY A 243 31.32 -27.38 3.59
N THR A 244 30.87 -27.15 2.36
CA THR A 244 29.73 -27.87 1.76
C THR A 244 30.12 -29.10 0.94
N LEU A 245 31.42 -29.41 0.84
CA LEU A 245 31.92 -30.62 0.20
C LEU A 245 31.39 -31.86 0.93
N GLN A 246 30.63 -32.70 0.23
CA GLN A 246 30.07 -33.95 0.75
C GLN A 246 31.06 -35.11 0.57
N HIS A 247 31.71 -35.19 -0.60
CA HIS A 247 32.62 -36.28 -0.91
C HIS A 247 33.62 -35.92 -2.02
N GLU A 248 34.84 -36.44 -1.91
CA GLU A 248 35.85 -36.44 -2.97
C GLU A 248 36.24 -37.89 -3.29
N PHE A 249 36.01 -38.28 -4.55
CA PHE A 249 36.24 -39.65 -5.02
C PHE A 249 37.72 -39.93 -5.25
N ARG A 250 38.18 -41.13 -4.87
CA ARG A 250 39.61 -41.47 -4.84
C ARG A 250 40.04 -42.32 -6.04
N ALA A 251 41.35 -42.46 -6.20
CA ALA A 251 41.96 -43.34 -7.18
C ALA A 251 41.39 -44.77 -7.06
N GLY A 252 40.86 -45.30 -8.17
CA GLY A 252 40.24 -46.62 -8.24
C GLY A 252 38.71 -46.63 -8.20
N ASP A 253 38.06 -45.52 -7.86
CA ASP A 253 36.61 -45.42 -7.97
C ASP A 253 36.18 -45.40 -9.44
N ARG A 254 35.47 -46.45 -9.86
CA ARG A 254 34.95 -46.60 -11.23
C ARG A 254 33.47 -46.89 -11.25
N LEU A 255 32.81 -46.43 -12.31
CA LEU A 255 31.40 -46.67 -12.59
C LEU A 255 31.24 -47.26 -14.00
N ALA A 256 30.76 -48.50 -14.09
CA ALA A 256 30.51 -49.16 -15.37
C ALA A 256 29.40 -48.45 -16.19
N PRO A 257 29.33 -48.62 -17.51
CA PRO A 257 28.24 -48.08 -18.33
C PRO A 257 26.86 -48.44 -17.77
N GLY A 258 26.00 -47.44 -17.57
CA GLY A 258 24.65 -47.63 -17.03
C GLY A 258 24.59 -47.95 -15.52
N ALA A 259 25.73 -48.15 -14.86
CA ALA A 259 25.77 -48.42 -13.42
C ALA A 259 25.47 -47.16 -12.61
N ARG A 260 24.97 -47.40 -11.39
CA ARG A 260 24.54 -46.40 -10.43
C ARG A 260 25.38 -46.46 -9.16
N LEU A 261 25.53 -45.32 -8.51
CA LEU A 261 26.22 -45.17 -7.24
C LEU A 261 25.35 -44.31 -6.33
N VAL A 262 24.92 -44.89 -5.21
CA VAL A 262 24.16 -44.18 -4.17
C VAL A 262 25.12 -43.59 -3.14
N VAL A 263 25.01 -42.27 -2.93
CA VAL A 263 25.60 -41.52 -1.82
C VAL A 263 24.46 -41.22 -0.85
N GLY A 264 24.43 -41.92 0.28
CA GLY A 264 23.39 -41.76 1.29
C GLY A 264 23.80 -40.77 2.36
N GLY A 265 22.83 -40.06 2.89
CA GLY A 265 23.01 -39.21 4.07
C GLY A 265 23.28 -39.98 5.36
N PRO A 266 23.31 -39.25 6.49
CA PRO A 266 23.69 -39.80 7.78
C PRO A 266 22.75 -40.93 8.23
N ASP A 267 21.45 -40.80 7.99
CA ASP A 267 20.43 -41.75 8.45
C ASP A 267 19.75 -42.50 7.29
N PHE A 268 20.29 -42.41 6.07
CA PHE A 268 19.71 -43.07 4.90
C PHE A 268 19.51 -44.57 5.13
N SER A 269 18.31 -45.06 4.88
CA SER A 269 17.91 -46.42 5.27
C SER A 269 18.34 -47.51 4.29
N GLY A 270 18.73 -47.15 3.05
CA GLY A 270 19.11 -48.08 1.98
C GLY A 270 20.62 -48.42 1.91
N GLU A 271 20.99 -49.24 0.93
CA GLU A 271 22.40 -49.52 0.62
C GLU A 271 23.05 -48.30 -0.07
N ALA A 272 24.14 -47.80 0.50
CA ALA A 272 24.89 -46.69 -0.07
C ALA A 272 26.38 -47.03 -0.13
N ARG A 273 27.04 -46.66 -1.24
CA ARG A 273 28.48 -46.84 -1.41
C ARG A 273 29.27 -45.81 -0.59
N VAL A 274 28.69 -44.61 -0.43
CA VAL A 274 29.26 -43.52 0.35
C VAL A 274 28.20 -43.05 1.34
N ARG A 275 28.65 -42.73 2.56
CA ARG A 275 27.83 -42.10 3.60
C ARG A 275 28.36 -40.71 3.90
N THR A 276 27.49 -39.72 3.88
CA THR A 276 27.86 -38.34 4.19
C THR A 276 27.53 -38.01 5.65
N ALA A 277 28.23 -37.02 6.20
CA ALA A 277 28.07 -36.61 7.60
C ALA A 277 26.99 -35.52 7.79
N THR A 278 26.47 -34.95 6.70
CA THR A 278 25.51 -33.85 6.76
C THR A 278 24.44 -34.09 5.72
N SER A 279 23.18 -34.09 6.16
CA SER A 279 22.02 -34.19 5.28
C SER A 279 21.94 -33.00 4.32
N LEU A 280 21.27 -33.20 3.20
CA LEU A 280 20.71 -32.13 2.38
C LEU A 280 19.70 -31.31 3.21
N ALA A 281 19.39 -30.10 2.74
CA ALA A 281 18.38 -29.26 3.38
C ALA A 281 17.02 -29.43 2.69
N ASP A 282 15.99 -29.76 3.45
CA ASP A 282 14.69 -30.19 2.93
C ASP A 282 14.01 -29.13 2.04
N LEU A 283 14.02 -27.86 2.48
CA LEU A 283 13.31 -26.74 1.84
C LEU A 283 14.06 -26.10 0.66
N VAL A 284 15.38 -25.97 0.81
CA VAL A 284 16.28 -25.40 -0.18
C VAL A 284 17.49 -26.31 -0.21
N SER A 285 17.51 -27.23 -1.16
CA SER A 285 18.64 -28.12 -1.40
C SER A 285 19.24 -27.91 -2.77
N GLY A 286 20.45 -28.39 -2.92
CA GLY A 286 21.08 -28.52 -4.22
C GLY A 286 22.27 -29.44 -4.11
N VAL A 287 22.65 -29.99 -5.25
CA VAL A 287 23.79 -30.88 -5.38
C VAL A 287 24.56 -30.49 -6.63
N LEU A 288 25.87 -30.38 -6.51
CA LEU A 288 26.75 -30.02 -7.62
C LEU A 288 27.89 -31.02 -7.73
N LEU A 289 28.02 -31.63 -8.91
CA LEU A 289 29.18 -32.41 -9.31
C LEU A 289 30.21 -31.49 -9.95
N VAL A 290 31.43 -31.54 -9.42
CA VAL A 290 32.57 -30.76 -9.89
C VAL A 290 33.64 -31.71 -10.39
N SER A 291 34.16 -31.44 -11.59
CA SER A 291 35.19 -32.25 -12.23
C SER A 291 36.53 -32.15 -11.49
N PRO A 292 37.49 -33.05 -11.78
CA PRO A 292 38.86 -32.95 -11.25
C PRO A 292 39.54 -31.61 -11.57
N GLU A 293 39.20 -30.99 -12.70
CA GLU A 293 39.72 -29.69 -13.13
C GLU A 293 39.06 -28.51 -12.39
N GLY A 294 38.02 -28.76 -11.59
CA GLY A 294 37.28 -27.72 -10.88
C GLY A 294 36.13 -27.11 -11.67
N LEU A 295 35.72 -27.71 -12.78
CA LEU A 295 34.62 -27.22 -13.61
C LEU A 295 33.28 -27.86 -13.19
N ARG A 296 32.18 -27.14 -13.39
CA ARG A 296 30.83 -27.67 -13.17
C ARG A 296 30.56 -28.81 -14.16
N GLY A 297 30.18 -29.98 -13.64
CA GLY A 297 29.88 -31.17 -14.44
C GLY A 297 28.38 -31.46 -14.60
N ASP A 298 27.64 -31.47 -13.50
CA ASP A 298 26.17 -31.60 -13.46
C ASP A 298 25.67 -31.03 -12.14
N GLY A 299 24.48 -30.44 -12.13
CA GLY A 299 23.94 -29.76 -10.96
C GLY A 299 22.42 -29.77 -10.96
N ILE A 300 21.87 -29.85 -9.76
CA ILE A 300 20.42 -29.83 -9.51
C ILE A 300 20.16 -28.97 -8.28
N SER A 301 19.04 -28.27 -8.31
CA SER A 301 18.58 -27.46 -7.21
C SER A 301 17.10 -27.66 -6.98
N VAL A 302 16.73 -27.72 -5.71
CA VAL A 302 15.35 -27.84 -5.25
C VAL A 302 15.08 -26.65 -4.35
N SER A 303 14.28 -25.70 -4.84
CA SER A 303 13.87 -24.50 -4.10
C SER A 303 12.64 -23.89 -4.78
N SER A 304 11.68 -23.45 -3.97
CA SER A 304 10.49 -22.76 -4.47
C SER A 304 10.66 -21.24 -4.60
N ARG A 305 11.80 -20.68 -4.13
CA ARG A 305 12.06 -19.23 -4.15
C ARG A 305 13.49 -18.90 -4.54
N GLY A 306 14.38 -18.85 -3.55
CA GLY A 306 15.77 -18.44 -3.71
C GLY A 306 16.52 -19.33 -4.67
N ASP A 307 17.44 -18.75 -5.43
CA ASP A 307 18.37 -19.52 -6.21
C ASP A 307 19.41 -20.19 -5.29
N THR A 308 20.16 -21.12 -5.85
CA THR A 308 21.25 -21.81 -5.18
C THR A 308 22.45 -21.87 -6.11
N ALA A 309 23.64 -21.89 -5.52
CA ALA A 309 24.89 -22.07 -6.24
C ALA A 309 24.98 -23.41 -7.01
N CYS A 310 24.09 -24.38 -6.75
CA CYS A 310 24.06 -25.68 -7.40
C CYS A 310 23.32 -25.67 -8.75
N GLN A 311 22.64 -24.57 -9.10
CA GLN A 311 21.98 -24.42 -10.40
C GLN A 311 22.99 -24.26 -11.52
N THR A 312 22.68 -24.81 -12.68
CA THR A 312 23.50 -24.67 -13.89
C THR A 312 23.02 -23.55 -14.81
N GLY A 313 21.75 -23.16 -14.74
CA GLY A 313 21.14 -22.00 -15.40
C GLY A 313 20.07 -21.37 -14.49
N ASP A 314 18.97 -20.89 -15.06
CA ASP A 314 17.84 -20.32 -14.31
C ASP A 314 16.92 -21.38 -13.69
N ASP A 315 16.94 -22.61 -14.21
CA ASP A 315 16.02 -23.67 -13.78
C ASP A 315 16.33 -24.20 -12.37
N LYS A 316 15.26 -24.46 -11.61
CA LYS A 316 15.28 -25.19 -10.35
C LYS A 316 13.97 -25.96 -10.15
N LEU A 317 14.05 -27.04 -9.39
CA LEU A 317 12.90 -27.88 -9.07
C LEU A 317 12.17 -27.31 -7.84
N PRO A 318 10.83 -27.38 -7.77
CA PRO A 318 10.10 -26.91 -6.61
C PRO A 318 10.32 -27.84 -5.39
N ALA A 319 10.28 -27.28 -4.19
CA ALA A 319 10.38 -28.06 -2.93
C ALA A 319 9.02 -28.68 -2.57
N VAL A 320 8.57 -29.64 -3.37
CA VAL A 320 7.21 -30.24 -3.31
C VAL A 320 7.21 -31.74 -3.04
N LEU A 321 8.38 -32.35 -2.83
CA LEU A 321 8.47 -33.78 -2.56
C LEU A 321 7.72 -34.14 -1.28
N ASP A 322 6.90 -35.19 -1.35
CA ASP A 322 6.35 -35.81 -0.16
C ASP A 322 7.33 -36.85 0.42
N HIS A 323 8.18 -36.39 1.34
CA HIS A 323 9.18 -37.23 2.00
C HIS A 323 8.56 -38.42 2.75
N ARG A 324 7.33 -38.25 3.26
CA ARG A 324 6.58 -39.30 3.96
C ARG A 324 6.31 -40.51 3.07
N SER A 325 5.85 -40.32 1.84
CA SER A 325 5.61 -41.43 0.89
C SER A 325 6.89 -41.93 0.24
N GLY A 326 8.04 -41.29 0.51
CA GLY A 326 9.31 -41.64 -0.09
C GLY A 326 9.39 -41.23 -1.54
N GLU A 327 9.00 -39.99 -1.85
CA GLU A 327 9.22 -39.39 -3.16
C GLU A 327 10.65 -38.86 -3.33
N SER A 328 11.11 -38.82 -4.58
CA SER A 328 12.39 -38.24 -5.01
C SER A 328 12.24 -37.56 -6.37
N TRP A 329 13.19 -36.66 -6.67
CA TRP A 329 13.38 -36.14 -8.01
C TRP A 329 14.22 -37.11 -8.83
N GLN A 330 13.66 -37.62 -9.92
CA GLN A 330 14.28 -38.62 -10.78
C GLN A 330 14.45 -38.11 -12.21
N ARG A 331 15.67 -38.22 -12.73
CA ARG A 331 16.01 -37.83 -14.09
C ARG A 331 15.37 -38.78 -15.10
N GLN A 332 14.66 -38.22 -16.07
CA GLN A 332 13.97 -38.91 -17.14
C GLN A 332 14.89 -39.09 -18.36
N GLN A 333 14.43 -39.84 -19.36
CA GLN A 333 15.24 -40.16 -20.54
C GLN A 333 15.58 -38.92 -21.40
N ASP A 334 14.72 -37.90 -21.36
CA ASP A 334 14.93 -36.62 -22.03
C ASP A 334 15.83 -35.66 -21.24
N GLY A 335 16.27 -36.06 -20.04
CA GLY A 335 17.12 -35.27 -19.15
C GLY A 335 16.37 -34.39 -18.15
N SER A 336 15.05 -34.26 -18.28
CA SER A 336 14.20 -33.55 -17.31
C SER A 336 14.14 -34.31 -15.98
N PHE A 337 13.68 -33.66 -14.90
CA PHE A 337 13.40 -34.32 -13.64
C PHE A 337 11.89 -34.41 -13.42
N ALA A 338 11.44 -35.54 -12.87
CA ALA A 338 10.07 -35.74 -12.44
C ALA A 338 10.03 -36.32 -11.03
N VAL A 339 8.96 -36.05 -10.29
CA VAL A 339 8.72 -36.68 -9.00
C VAL A 339 8.25 -38.12 -9.21
N ALA A 340 8.85 -39.05 -8.47
CA ALA A 340 8.41 -40.45 -8.39
C ALA A 340 8.82 -41.07 -7.04
N LEU A 341 8.28 -42.26 -6.75
CA LEU A 341 8.73 -43.06 -5.59
C LEU A 341 10.19 -43.44 -5.74
N ARG A 342 10.93 -43.36 -4.63
CA ARG A 342 12.38 -43.58 -4.55
C ARG A 342 12.83 -44.92 -5.14
N THR A 343 13.92 -44.91 -5.90
CA THR A 343 14.52 -46.09 -6.56
C THR A 343 16.03 -46.22 -6.35
N PRO A 344 16.59 -46.07 -5.13
CA PRO A 344 18.03 -46.09 -4.93
C PRO A 344 18.67 -47.41 -5.40
N GLY A 345 19.63 -47.30 -6.32
CA GLY A 345 20.33 -48.43 -6.95
C GLY A 345 19.57 -49.11 -8.09
N ALA A 346 18.32 -48.71 -8.34
CA ALA A 346 17.44 -49.26 -9.36
C ALA A 346 17.18 -48.25 -10.48
N ARG A 347 16.43 -48.65 -11.51
CA ARG A 347 16.11 -47.75 -12.62
C ARG A 347 15.02 -46.76 -12.20
N ASN A 348 15.22 -45.49 -12.50
CA ASN A 348 14.22 -44.44 -12.34
C ASN A 348 12.86 -44.85 -12.90
N ALA A 349 11.82 -44.59 -12.11
CA ALA A 349 10.43 -44.80 -12.44
C ALA A 349 9.92 -43.69 -13.39
N PRO A 350 8.88 -43.96 -14.20
CA PRO A 350 8.19 -42.91 -14.92
C PRO A 350 7.55 -41.94 -13.91
N GLY A 351 7.61 -40.64 -14.21
CA GLY A 351 7.07 -39.59 -13.33
C GLY A 351 5.60 -39.81 -12.97
N ARG A 352 5.30 -39.74 -11.67
CA ARG A 352 3.94 -39.75 -11.11
C ARG A 352 4.01 -39.13 -9.71
N ALA A 353 3.91 -37.81 -9.65
CA ALA A 353 3.82 -37.10 -8.38
C ALA A 353 2.47 -37.38 -7.71
N LEU A 354 2.43 -37.49 -6.38
CA LEU A 354 1.18 -37.58 -5.62
C LEU A 354 0.41 -36.25 -5.55
N VAL A 355 1.10 -35.11 -5.75
CA VAL A 355 0.59 -33.76 -5.44
C VAL A 355 0.43 -32.86 -6.68
N ASP A 356 1.00 -33.24 -7.83
CA ASP A 356 1.21 -32.33 -8.99
C ASP A 356 -0.01 -32.20 -9.93
N GLU A 357 -1.08 -32.97 -9.71
CA GLU A 357 -2.37 -32.71 -10.36
C GLU A 357 -3.13 -31.66 -9.56
N ARG A 358 -3.57 -30.56 -10.20
CA ARG A 358 -4.51 -29.60 -9.58
C ARG A 358 -5.65 -30.39 -8.93
N PHE A 359 -5.73 -30.29 -7.61
CA PHE A 359 -6.76 -31.01 -6.87
C PHE A 359 -8.13 -30.51 -7.35
N ALA A 360 -8.93 -31.43 -7.86
CA ALA A 360 -10.28 -31.16 -8.32
C ALA A 360 -11.25 -32.03 -7.54
N TYR A 361 -12.25 -31.39 -6.94
CA TYR A 361 -13.34 -32.14 -6.33
C TYR A 361 -14.19 -32.83 -7.40
N PRO A 362 -14.78 -34.00 -7.09
CA PRO A 362 -15.89 -34.49 -7.89
C PRO A 362 -17.04 -33.48 -7.85
N SER A 363 -17.95 -33.53 -8.82
CA SER A 363 -19.11 -32.63 -8.89
C SER A 363 -20.03 -32.66 -7.66
N SER A 364 -19.89 -33.69 -6.81
CA SER A 364 -20.56 -33.81 -5.53
C SER A 364 -19.61 -34.53 -4.56
N PRO A 365 -18.75 -33.80 -3.84
CA PRO A 365 -17.87 -34.39 -2.84
C PRO A 365 -18.71 -35.00 -1.72
N ALA A 366 -18.35 -36.22 -1.32
CA ALA A 366 -19.09 -36.92 -0.27
C ALA A 366 -18.58 -36.49 1.10
N VAL A 367 -17.30 -36.75 1.42
CA VAL A 367 -16.67 -36.33 2.69
C VAL A 367 -15.53 -35.37 2.40
N ALA A 368 -15.44 -34.28 3.15
CA ALA A 368 -14.40 -33.26 3.05
C ALA A 368 -14.16 -32.61 4.43
N LEU A 369 -13.09 -31.82 4.57
CA LEU A 369 -12.85 -31.03 5.78
C LEU A 369 -13.94 -29.97 5.92
N SER A 370 -14.73 -29.99 7.00
CA SER A 370 -15.79 -29.00 7.25
C SER A 370 -15.28 -27.78 8.01
N GLU A 371 -14.40 -28.01 8.99
CA GLU A 371 -13.94 -26.98 9.92
C GLU A 371 -12.50 -27.26 10.40
N VAL A 372 -11.68 -26.22 10.51
CA VAL A 372 -10.29 -26.33 11.00
C VAL A 372 -9.93 -25.14 11.89
N SER A 373 -9.21 -25.43 12.98
CA SER A 373 -8.72 -24.41 13.91
C SER A 373 -7.30 -24.68 14.37
N THR A 374 -6.50 -23.62 14.51
CA THR A 374 -5.09 -23.66 14.91
C THR A 374 -4.81 -22.85 16.17
N ASP A 375 -5.81 -22.64 17.02
CA ASP A 375 -5.66 -21.72 18.16
C ASP A 375 -4.50 -22.14 19.08
N PRO A 376 -3.65 -21.17 19.46
CA PRO A 376 -2.65 -21.38 20.50
C PRO A 376 -3.34 -21.39 21.89
N GLY A 377 -2.55 -21.58 22.94
CA GLY A 377 -3.05 -21.31 24.29
C GLY A 377 -3.19 -19.81 24.52
N ILE A 378 -4.41 -19.32 24.75
CA ILE A 378 -4.70 -17.91 25.09
C ILE A 378 -5.37 -17.89 26.46
N ASP A 379 -4.88 -17.03 27.35
CA ASP A 379 -5.39 -16.95 28.72
C ASP A 379 -6.86 -16.51 28.74
N GLY A 380 -7.72 -17.26 29.43
CA GLY A 380 -9.15 -16.96 29.54
C GLY A 380 -10.00 -17.31 28.30
N VAL A 381 -9.39 -17.83 27.23
CA VAL A 381 -10.09 -18.24 26.00
C VAL A 381 -9.99 -19.76 25.82
N ALA A 382 -11.09 -20.38 25.39
CA ALA A 382 -11.09 -21.80 25.07
C ALA A 382 -10.20 -22.07 23.84
N ARG A 383 -9.15 -22.88 24.03
CA ARG A 383 -8.26 -23.28 22.93
C ARG A 383 -8.97 -24.24 21.97
N ARG A 384 -9.31 -23.76 20.76
CA ARG A 384 -9.82 -24.58 19.65
C ARG A 384 -8.68 -25.03 18.77
N ASN A 385 -8.32 -26.30 18.81
CA ASN A 385 -7.31 -26.86 17.94
C ASN A 385 -7.82 -28.23 17.49
N TYR A 386 -8.37 -28.28 16.28
CA TYR A 386 -9.02 -29.46 15.73
C TYR A 386 -9.12 -29.39 14.20
N ALA A 387 -9.42 -30.56 13.62
CA ALA A 387 -9.84 -30.71 12.25
C ALA A 387 -11.08 -31.60 12.20
N GLU A 388 -12.10 -31.18 11.46
CA GLU A 388 -13.37 -31.88 11.33
C GLU A 388 -13.62 -32.31 9.89
N LEU A 389 -14.10 -33.54 9.71
CA LEU A 389 -14.64 -34.03 8.45
C LEU A 389 -16.17 -33.94 8.48
N GLY A 390 -16.78 -33.45 7.41
CA GLY A 390 -18.23 -33.45 7.20
C GLY A 390 -18.62 -34.26 5.96
N ASN A 391 -19.76 -34.97 6.03
CA ASN A 391 -20.38 -35.61 4.87
C ASN A 391 -21.41 -34.69 4.19
N TYR A 392 -20.99 -34.05 3.11
CA TYR A 392 -21.81 -33.21 2.22
C TYR A 392 -22.61 -34.03 1.18
N GLY A 393 -22.41 -35.35 1.18
CA GLY A 393 -23.10 -36.27 0.28
C GLY A 393 -24.50 -36.64 0.78
N ARG A 394 -25.28 -37.28 -0.11
CA ARG A 394 -26.64 -37.77 0.21
C ARG A 394 -26.69 -39.21 0.70
N ALA A 395 -25.53 -39.84 0.90
CA ALA A 395 -25.43 -41.24 1.33
C ALA A 395 -24.39 -41.39 2.44
N SER A 396 -24.55 -42.43 3.26
CA SER A 396 -23.54 -42.76 4.26
C SER A 396 -22.24 -43.22 3.61
N VAL A 397 -21.11 -42.72 4.11
CA VAL A 397 -19.77 -43.05 3.62
C VAL A 397 -19.00 -43.82 4.71
N ASP A 398 -18.36 -44.92 4.32
CA ASP A 398 -17.44 -45.66 5.17
C ASP A 398 -16.06 -45.00 5.12
N ILE A 399 -15.65 -44.45 6.26
CA ILE A 399 -14.38 -43.75 6.42
C ILE A 399 -13.38 -44.55 7.26
N SER A 400 -13.63 -45.85 7.47
CA SER A 400 -12.75 -46.75 8.21
C SER A 400 -11.32 -46.73 7.66
N GLY A 401 -10.34 -46.53 8.55
CA GLY A 401 -8.92 -46.53 8.20
C GLY A 401 -8.45 -45.31 7.40
N TRP A 402 -9.29 -44.28 7.22
CA TRP A 402 -8.84 -42.99 6.71
C TRP A 402 -7.86 -42.34 7.69
N ARG A 403 -6.97 -41.49 7.17
CA ARG A 403 -5.94 -40.81 7.97
C ARG A 403 -6.01 -39.31 7.76
N LEU A 404 -5.90 -38.57 8.85
CA LEU A 404 -5.55 -37.16 8.84
C LEU A 404 -4.05 -37.05 9.12
N VAL A 405 -3.34 -36.28 8.31
CA VAL A 405 -1.91 -36.01 8.44
C VAL A 405 -1.73 -34.51 8.51
N ALA A 406 -1.05 -34.01 9.54
CA ALA A 406 -0.75 -32.59 9.64
C ALA A 406 0.44 -32.22 8.75
N CYS A 407 0.37 -31.06 8.11
CA CYS A 407 1.53 -30.39 7.53
C CYS A 407 2.13 -29.42 8.55
N GLY A 408 3.46 -29.44 8.71
CA GLY A 408 4.20 -28.62 9.67
C GLY A 408 4.40 -27.18 9.22
N THR A 409 5.07 -26.37 10.03
CA THR A 409 5.44 -24.97 9.71
C THR A 409 6.41 -24.87 8.53
N ASP A 410 7.14 -25.96 8.26
CA ASP A 410 7.98 -26.16 7.07
C ASP A 410 7.15 -26.46 5.80
N GLY A 411 5.84 -26.67 5.93
CA GLY A 411 4.94 -26.99 4.83
C GLY A 411 4.87 -28.48 4.51
N PHE A 412 5.79 -29.33 4.96
CA PHE A 412 5.80 -30.75 4.62
C PHE A 412 4.77 -31.54 5.44
N ARG A 413 4.28 -32.65 4.88
CA ARG A 413 3.48 -33.62 5.64
C ARG A 413 4.36 -34.25 6.71
N ARG A 414 3.88 -34.28 7.95
CA ARG A 414 4.56 -34.96 9.06
C ARG A 414 4.68 -36.46 8.80
N PHE A 415 5.70 -37.08 9.41
CA PHE A 415 5.94 -38.53 9.33
C PHE A 415 4.98 -39.35 10.20
N ASP A 416 4.35 -38.75 11.20
CA ASP A 416 3.31 -39.36 12.04
C ASP A 416 1.89 -38.98 11.58
N ASP A 417 0.91 -39.81 11.93
CA ASP A 417 -0.51 -39.50 11.67
C ASP A 417 -1.02 -38.50 12.71
N LEU A 418 -1.78 -37.50 12.26
CA LEU A 418 -2.52 -36.63 13.18
C LEU A 418 -3.63 -37.44 13.85
N ALA A 419 -4.40 -38.18 13.06
CA ALA A 419 -5.40 -39.11 13.56
C ALA A 419 -5.71 -40.21 12.54
N VAL A 420 -6.11 -41.39 13.02
CA VAL A 420 -6.55 -42.52 12.19
C VAL A 420 -7.99 -42.84 12.55
N VAL A 421 -8.86 -42.88 11.54
CA VAL A 421 -10.28 -43.17 11.74
C VAL A 421 -10.46 -44.66 12.09
N PRO A 422 -11.11 -44.98 13.23
CA PRO A 422 -11.30 -46.37 13.66
C PRO A 422 -12.10 -47.22 12.66
N ASP A 423 -11.82 -48.51 12.62
CA ASP A 423 -12.59 -49.46 11.81
C ASP A 423 -14.06 -49.49 12.21
N GLY A 424 -14.95 -49.52 11.20
CA GLY A 424 -16.41 -49.53 11.37
C GLY A 424 -17.06 -48.14 11.38
N THR A 425 -16.27 -47.07 11.26
CA THR A 425 -16.77 -45.69 11.25
C THR A 425 -17.49 -45.37 9.94
N ARG A 426 -18.74 -44.94 10.02
CA ARG A 426 -19.51 -44.41 8.90
C ARG A 426 -20.08 -43.06 9.24
N LEU A 427 -19.97 -42.11 8.32
CA LEU A 427 -20.65 -40.82 8.39
C LEU A 427 -21.94 -40.88 7.59
N ALA A 428 -23.11 -40.66 8.21
CA ALA A 428 -24.34 -40.42 7.47
C ALA A 428 -24.31 -39.03 6.81
N PRO A 429 -25.25 -38.71 5.90
CA PRO A 429 -25.41 -37.34 5.41
C PRO A 429 -25.53 -36.36 6.58
N ASP A 430 -24.85 -35.22 6.49
CA ASP A 430 -24.79 -34.15 7.50
C ASP A 430 -24.10 -34.52 8.83
N ASP A 431 -23.60 -35.76 8.98
CA ASP A 431 -22.77 -36.15 10.12
C ASP A 431 -21.33 -35.63 9.98
N THR A 432 -20.67 -35.44 11.13
CA THR A 432 -19.26 -35.06 11.20
C THR A 432 -18.41 -36.07 11.97
N TRP A 433 -17.10 -36.02 11.74
CA TRP A 433 -16.07 -36.74 12.50
C TRP A 433 -14.99 -35.75 12.94
N LEU A 434 -14.75 -35.65 14.25
CA LEU A 434 -13.90 -34.63 14.85
C LEU A 434 -12.60 -35.22 15.42
N ALA A 435 -11.46 -34.68 15.00
CA ALA A 435 -10.17 -34.91 15.65
C ALA A 435 -9.70 -33.64 16.37
N ALA A 436 -9.46 -33.70 17.68
CA ALA A 436 -9.08 -32.54 18.49
C ALA A 436 -7.83 -32.74 19.34
N LEU A 437 -7.14 -31.64 19.66
CA LEU A 437 -5.94 -31.64 20.50
C LEU A 437 -6.25 -32.07 21.94
N ASP A 438 -5.47 -33.00 22.48
CA ASP A 438 -5.56 -33.45 23.87
C ASP A 438 -5.53 -32.28 24.87
N GLY A 439 -6.43 -32.32 25.84
CA GLY A 439 -6.56 -31.29 26.88
C GLY A 439 -7.35 -30.06 26.48
N THR A 440 -7.86 -29.97 25.25
CA THR A 440 -8.82 -28.92 24.85
C THR A 440 -10.27 -29.28 25.22
N PRO A 441 -11.18 -28.30 25.31
CA PRO A 441 -12.61 -28.57 25.52
C PRO A 441 -13.20 -29.53 24.48
N ASP A 442 -12.82 -29.37 23.21
CA ASP A 442 -13.34 -30.15 22.09
C ASP A 442 -12.88 -31.62 22.14
N ALA A 443 -11.72 -31.91 22.75
CA ALA A 443 -11.24 -33.28 22.92
C ALA A 443 -12.14 -34.15 23.80
N ALA A 444 -12.98 -33.56 24.66
CA ALA A 444 -13.91 -34.32 25.49
C ALA A 444 -14.98 -35.03 24.65
N SER A 445 -15.43 -34.41 23.55
CA SER A 445 -16.46 -34.92 22.64
C SER A 445 -15.94 -35.37 21.28
N ALA A 446 -14.64 -35.22 21.00
CA ALA A 446 -14.03 -35.62 19.73
C ALA A 446 -14.00 -37.15 19.55
N ASP A 447 -14.13 -37.58 18.30
CA ASP A 447 -14.03 -38.98 17.87
C ASP A 447 -12.58 -39.50 17.91
N ALA A 448 -11.61 -38.61 17.72
CA ALA A 448 -10.19 -38.88 17.87
C ALA A 448 -9.47 -37.73 18.58
N ARG A 449 -8.33 -38.06 19.19
CA ARG A 449 -7.47 -37.10 19.88
C ARG A 449 -6.05 -37.16 19.37
N TYR A 450 -5.36 -36.03 19.37
CA TYR A 450 -3.96 -35.93 18.99
C TYR A 450 -3.15 -35.11 20.01
N ALA A 451 -1.85 -35.40 20.12
CA ALA A 451 -1.01 -34.84 21.19
C ALA A 451 -0.26 -33.56 20.78
N THR A 452 0.10 -33.41 19.51
CA THR A 452 0.87 -32.25 19.02
C THR A 452 -0.05 -31.25 18.34
N PRO A 453 -0.06 -29.98 18.74
CA PRO A 453 -0.96 -28.99 18.18
C PRO A 453 -0.69 -28.70 16.70
N LEU A 454 -1.74 -28.34 15.97
CA LEU A 454 -1.61 -27.57 14.74
C LEU A 454 -1.07 -26.18 15.12
N ALA A 455 0.07 -25.80 14.54
CA ALA A 455 0.79 -24.58 14.92
C ALA A 455 0.10 -23.32 14.37
N LEU A 456 0.07 -22.26 15.18
CA LEU A 456 -0.41 -20.94 14.74
C LEU A 456 0.46 -20.40 13.59
N THR A 457 1.78 -20.56 13.71
CA THR A 457 2.79 -20.03 12.77
C THR A 457 2.83 -20.76 11.42
N GLY A 458 1.81 -21.54 11.09
CA GLY A 458 1.67 -22.25 9.83
C GLY A 458 1.34 -23.71 10.06
N ALA A 459 0.19 -24.15 9.57
CA ALA A 459 -0.24 -25.54 9.65
C ALA A 459 -1.12 -25.91 8.46
N GLY A 460 -1.16 -27.19 8.14
CA GLY A 460 -2.12 -27.75 7.20
C GLY A 460 -2.65 -29.10 7.66
N VAL A 461 -3.74 -29.54 7.04
CA VAL A 461 -4.32 -30.86 7.26
C VAL A 461 -4.47 -31.53 5.92
N TRP A 462 -3.98 -32.75 5.79
CA TRP A 462 -4.15 -33.63 4.64
C TRP A 462 -5.05 -34.80 5.03
N VAL A 463 -6.04 -35.10 4.22
CA VAL A 463 -6.95 -36.24 4.41
C VAL A 463 -6.70 -37.25 3.31
N GLU A 464 -6.40 -38.48 3.71
CA GLU A 464 -6.27 -39.62 2.80
C GLU A 464 -7.18 -40.77 3.22
N ASP A 465 -7.67 -41.49 2.22
CA ASP A 465 -8.42 -42.71 2.48
C ASP A 465 -7.51 -43.87 2.89
N ARG A 466 -8.10 -45.02 3.19
CA ARG A 466 -7.34 -46.21 3.64
C ARG A 466 -6.32 -46.71 2.61
N GLU A 467 -6.49 -46.37 1.32
CA GLU A 467 -5.55 -46.70 0.25
C GLU A 467 -4.47 -45.63 0.05
N GLY A 468 -4.47 -44.55 0.86
CA GLY A 468 -3.52 -43.44 0.79
C GLY A 468 -3.84 -42.43 -0.31
N ARG A 469 -5.05 -42.45 -0.90
CA ARG A 469 -5.46 -41.47 -1.92
C ARG A 469 -5.95 -40.21 -1.23
N ARG A 470 -5.50 -39.04 -1.71
CA ARG A 470 -5.96 -37.72 -1.21
C ARG A 470 -7.48 -37.59 -1.39
N VAL A 471 -8.17 -37.32 -0.29
CA VAL A 471 -9.60 -37.02 -0.27
C VAL A 471 -9.82 -35.51 -0.22
N ASP A 472 -9.07 -34.80 0.62
CA ASP A 472 -9.11 -33.34 0.78
C ASP A 472 -7.83 -32.88 1.50
N SER A 473 -7.59 -31.58 1.58
CA SER A 473 -6.57 -30.99 2.45
C SER A 473 -6.85 -29.49 2.65
N VAL A 474 -6.21 -28.82 3.60
CA VAL A 474 -6.28 -27.35 3.71
C VAL A 474 -4.96 -26.81 4.27
N GLY A 475 -4.48 -25.67 3.75
CA GLY A 475 -3.29 -24.98 4.26
C GLY A 475 -3.62 -23.61 4.86
N ILE A 476 -3.14 -23.35 6.08
CA ILE A 476 -3.15 -22.05 6.75
C ILE A 476 -1.70 -21.61 6.90
N TYR A 477 -1.21 -20.91 5.88
CA TYR A 477 0.22 -20.65 5.68
C TYR A 477 0.52 -19.20 5.32
N HIS A 478 -0.52 -18.39 5.13
CA HIS A 478 -0.34 -16.99 4.80
C HIS A 478 -0.18 -16.18 6.09
N ARG A 479 1.07 -15.93 6.46
CA ARG A 479 1.46 -15.06 7.59
C ARG A 479 1.86 -13.72 7.01
N ASN A 480 1.14 -12.69 7.37
CA ASN A 480 1.33 -11.38 6.80
C ASN A 480 1.70 -10.37 7.91
N GLU A 481 2.87 -10.59 8.50
CA GLU A 481 3.41 -9.67 9.49
C GLU A 481 4.73 -9.08 9.03
N MET A 482 4.80 -7.74 8.97
CA MET A 482 6.01 -6.99 8.65
C MET A 482 6.63 -7.32 7.29
N ASP A 483 5.79 -7.48 6.27
CA ASP A 483 6.17 -7.64 4.86
C ASP A 483 6.87 -8.97 4.49
N GLU A 484 6.98 -9.95 5.40
CA GLU A 484 7.58 -11.25 5.09
C GLU A 484 6.82 -11.99 3.98
N SER A 485 7.34 -11.94 2.76
CA SER A 485 6.54 -12.36 1.62
C SER A 485 7.02 -13.61 0.94
N VAL A 486 6.23 -14.65 1.14
CA VAL A 486 5.48 -15.35 0.09
C VAL A 486 4.78 -16.48 0.85
N ASP A 487 3.74 -17.07 0.28
CA ASP A 487 3.05 -18.18 0.89
C ASP A 487 3.99 -19.40 1.07
N ARG A 488 3.88 -20.10 2.21
CA ARG A 488 4.59 -21.38 2.38
C ARG A 488 3.97 -22.40 1.42
N VAL A 489 4.81 -22.93 0.52
CA VAL A 489 4.42 -24.05 -0.34
C VAL A 489 4.19 -25.28 0.53
N SER A 490 3.04 -25.93 0.38
CA SER A 490 2.69 -27.14 1.12
C SER A 490 1.80 -28.05 0.27
N PRO A 491 1.98 -29.39 0.30
CA PRO A 491 1.03 -30.34 -0.24
C PRO A 491 -0.36 -30.27 0.40
N CYS A 492 -0.48 -29.71 1.61
CA CYS A 492 -1.79 -29.50 2.24
C CYS A 492 -2.57 -28.33 1.62
N THR A 493 -1.90 -27.41 0.92
CA THR A 493 -2.56 -26.24 0.32
C THR A 493 -3.22 -26.61 -1.01
N LYS A 494 -4.42 -26.08 -1.24
CA LYS A 494 -5.09 -26.06 -2.55
C LYS A 494 -5.15 -24.60 -3.01
N GLY A 495 -4.67 -24.27 -4.21
CA GLY A 495 -4.67 -22.88 -4.69
C GLY A 495 -3.89 -21.94 -3.74
N LEU A 496 -4.52 -20.83 -3.32
CA LEU A 496 -3.95 -19.92 -2.31
C LEU A 496 -4.27 -20.40 -0.88
N PRO A 497 -3.28 -20.41 0.05
CA PRO A 497 -3.53 -20.78 1.44
C PRO A 497 -4.31 -19.69 2.20
N LEU A 498 -4.90 -20.13 3.30
CA LEU A 498 -5.64 -19.28 4.23
C LEU A 498 -4.71 -18.36 5.06
N PRO A 499 -5.17 -17.15 5.39
CA PRO A 499 -4.47 -16.26 6.32
C PRO A 499 -4.40 -16.84 7.73
N THR A 500 -3.23 -16.79 8.36
CA THR A 500 -3.09 -17.18 9.77
C THR A 500 -3.95 -16.30 10.70
N PHE A 501 -4.09 -15.01 10.36
CA PHE A 501 -4.74 -13.99 11.18
C PHE A 501 -6.13 -13.59 10.68
N GLY A 502 -6.75 -14.38 9.79
CA GLY A 502 -8.10 -14.08 9.28
C GLY A 502 -9.25 -14.44 10.22
N THR A 503 -8.99 -15.20 11.30
CA THR A 503 -10.00 -15.58 12.30
C THR A 503 -9.87 -14.74 13.57
N ASP A 504 -10.98 -14.19 14.07
CA ASP A 504 -11.05 -13.59 15.40
C ASP A 504 -11.12 -14.68 16.49
N ARG A 505 -9.96 -14.94 17.10
CA ARG A 505 -9.81 -15.99 18.12
C ARG A 505 -10.45 -15.61 19.45
N LEU A 506 -10.57 -14.33 19.76
CA LEU A 506 -11.17 -13.88 21.02
C LEU A 506 -12.70 -13.96 20.94
N ARG A 507 -13.30 -13.80 19.76
CA ARG A 507 -14.72 -14.08 19.48
C ARG A 507 -15.02 -15.54 19.16
N GLY A 508 -13.98 -16.30 18.89
CA GLY A 508 -14.04 -17.75 18.77
C GLY A 508 -14.35 -18.26 17.38
N GLU A 509 -13.81 -17.57 16.40
CA GLU A 509 -13.88 -17.96 15.00
C GLU A 509 -12.87 -19.04 14.64
N THR A 510 -13.23 -19.78 13.59
CA THR A 510 -12.45 -20.84 12.96
C THR A 510 -12.64 -20.76 11.45
N TYR A 511 -11.88 -21.52 10.68
CA TYR A 511 -12.13 -21.62 9.24
C TYR A 511 -13.18 -22.70 8.97
N GLN A 512 -14.30 -22.28 8.39
CA GLN A 512 -15.41 -23.15 7.99
C GLN A 512 -15.54 -23.19 6.48
N ARG A 513 -15.92 -24.35 5.96
CA ARG A 513 -16.08 -24.55 4.52
C ARG A 513 -17.23 -23.72 3.95
N ALA A 514 -16.95 -23.03 2.84
CA ALA A 514 -17.91 -22.32 2.00
C ALA A 514 -17.95 -22.84 0.55
N GLY A 515 -16.96 -23.62 0.10
CA GLY A 515 -16.85 -24.03 -1.30
C GLY A 515 -16.02 -25.30 -1.57
N PHE A 516 -15.99 -25.70 -2.83
CA PHE A 516 -15.27 -26.87 -3.37
C PHE A 516 -14.60 -26.54 -4.72
N THR A 517 -13.94 -25.39 -4.79
CA THR A 517 -13.27 -24.85 -5.97
C THR A 517 -11.87 -25.40 -6.18
N GLY A 518 -11.24 -25.94 -5.12
CA GLY A 518 -9.84 -26.35 -5.15
C GLY A 518 -8.87 -25.20 -4.86
N ASP A 519 -9.36 -24.12 -4.26
CA ASP A 519 -8.58 -23.00 -3.73
C ASP A 519 -9.01 -22.74 -2.27
N ASP A 520 -8.09 -22.89 -1.32
CA ASP A 520 -8.41 -22.81 0.11
C ASP A 520 -8.95 -21.42 0.46
N SER A 521 -8.41 -20.34 -0.14
CA SER A 521 -8.83 -18.95 0.09
C SER A 521 -10.23 -18.59 -0.39
N VAL A 522 -10.86 -19.49 -1.16
CA VAL A 522 -12.24 -19.40 -1.64
C VAL A 522 -13.11 -20.45 -0.95
N ASP A 523 -12.53 -21.61 -0.64
CA ASP A 523 -13.25 -22.76 -0.08
C ASP A 523 -13.53 -22.63 1.42
N PHE A 524 -12.87 -21.71 2.14
CA PHE A 524 -13.11 -21.46 3.56
C PHE A 524 -13.29 -19.97 3.89
N VAL A 525 -14.09 -19.72 4.92
CA VAL A 525 -14.34 -18.39 5.49
C VAL A 525 -14.22 -18.43 7.02
N PRO A 526 -13.78 -17.33 7.66
CA PRO A 526 -13.82 -17.23 9.12
C PRO A 526 -15.27 -17.15 9.62
N ALA A 527 -15.60 -17.92 10.66
CA ALA A 527 -16.90 -17.90 11.33
C ALA A 527 -16.81 -18.50 12.74
N VAL A 528 -17.73 -18.12 13.63
CA VAL A 528 -17.82 -18.68 15.00
C VAL A 528 -17.89 -20.21 14.97
N ALA A 529 -17.03 -20.85 15.76
CA ALA A 529 -16.82 -22.30 15.81
C ALA A 529 -18.13 -23.12 15.94
N THR A 530 -18.24 -24.20 15.17
CA THR A 530 -19.39 -25.12 15.18
C THR A 530 -19.00 -26.61 15.19
N PRO A 531 -18.08 -27.04 16.06
CA PRO A 531 -17.65 -28.44 16.11
C PRO A 531 -18.84 -29.38 16.37
N GLY A 532 -18.92 -30.45 15.59
CA GLY A 532 -19.99 -31.44 15.60
C GLY A 532 -21.13 -31.17 14.61
N ARG A 533 -21.00 -30.19 13.71
CA ARG A 533 -22.06 -29.81 12.76
C ARG A 533 -21.48 -29.29 11.44
N ILE A 534 -22.09 -29.71 10.33
CA ILE A 534 -21.89 -29.05 9.03
C ILE A 534 -22.76 -27.79 8.96
N ASP A 535 -22.14 -26.62 9.05
CA ASP A 535 -22.77 -25.35 8.74
C ASP A 535 -22.47 -24.97 7.27
N GLU A 536 -23.47 -25.02 6.39
CA GLU A 536 -23.32 -24.56 5.01
C GLU A 536 -23.12 -23.03 4.99
N ARG A 537 -21.91 -22.57 4.67
CA ARG A 537 -21.60 -21.16 4.42
C ARG A 537 -21.67 -20.86 2.94
N ALA A 538 -22.27 -19.73 2.58
CA ALA A 538 -22.17 -19.23 1.21
C ALA A 538 -20.83 -18.52 1.02
N PRO A 539 -20.16 -18.67 -0.15
CA PRO A 539 -19.03 -17.83 -0.50
C PRO A 539 -19.39 -16.35 -0.44
N VAL A 540 -18.44 -15.51 -0.01
CA VAL A 540 -18.65 -14.06 0.03
C VAL A 540 -18.50 -13.50 -1.38
N GLU A 541 -19.62 -13.23 -2.04
CA GLU A 541 -19.65 -12.51 -3.32
C GLU A 541 -19.44 -11.01 -3.08
N LEU A 542 -18.32 -10.44 -3.57
CA LEU A 542 -17.93 -9.05 -3.31
C LEU A 542 -19.01 -8.02 -3.68
N ALA A 543 -19.69 -8.22 -4.81
CA ALA A 543 -20.78 -7.34 -5.24
C ALA A 543 -21.99 -7.42 -4.29
N SER A 544 -22.28 -8.61 -3.76
CA SER A 544 -23.33 -8.80 -2.75
C SER A 544 -22.95 -8.12 -1.45
N LEU A 545 -21.71 -8.31 -0.97
CA LEU A 545 -21.20 -7.67 0.23
C LEU A 545 -21.33 -6.13 0.15
N ALA A 546 -20.83 -5.53 -0.93
CA ALA A 546 -20.92 -4.10 -1.19
C ALA A 546 -22.38 -3.61 -1.26
N ALA A 547 -23.27 -4.35 -1.95
CA ALA A 547 -24.68 -3.99 -2.05
C ALA A 547 -25.41 -4.04 -0.70
N HIS A 548 -25.12 -5.04 0.14
CA HIS A 548 -25.70 -5.15 1.48
C HIS A 548 -25.21 -4.02 2.39
N ALA A 549 -23.91 -3.72 2.38
CA ALA A 549 -23.34 -2.60 3.14
C ALA A 549 -23.98 -1.27 2.73
N LEU A 550 -24.10 -1.01 1.42
CA LEU A 550 -24.72 0.21 0.89
C LEU A 550 -26.20 0.31 1.25
N ALA A 551 -26.96 -0.78 1.18
CA ALA A 551 -28.36 -0.80 1.58
C ALA A 551 -28.52 -0.47 3.07
N GLY A 552 -27.67 -1.04 3.93
CA GLY A 552 -27.63 -0.73 5.35
C GLY A 552 -27.28 0.73 5.63
N ALA A 553 -26.24 1.26 4.96
CA ALA A 553 -25.81 2.65 5.12
C ALA A 553 -26.88 3.65 4.67
N ARG A 554 -27.59 3.39 3.56
CA ARG A 554 -28.71 4.23 3.11
C ARG A 554 -29.86 4.24 4.11
N ALA A 555 -30.21 3.08 4.67
CA ALA A 555 -31.24 3.00 5.69
C ALA A 555 -30.87 3.81 6.95
N ALA A 556 -29.59 3.82 7.34
CA ALA A 556 -29.10 4.64 8.45
C ALA A 556 -29.09 6.14 8.13
N ALA A 557 -28.72 6.53 6.91
CA ALA A 557 -28.68 7.93 6.47
C ALA A 557 -30.09 8.56 6.40
N ASP A 558 -31.11 7.80 5.96
CA ASP A 558 -32.50 8.26 5.88
C ASP A 558 -33.07 8.66 7.26
N THR A 559 -32.60 8.03 8.35
CA THR A 559 -32.97 8.40 9.73
C THR A 559 -32.41 9.75 10.18
N VAL A 560 -31.27 10.20 9.62
CA VAL A 560 -30.64 11.49 9.92
C VAL A 560 -31.27 12.62 9.09
N GLY A 561 -31.65 12.32 7.84
CA GLY A 561 -32.27 13.26 6.91
C GLY A 561 -33.68 13.74 7.29
N ALA A 562 -34.35 13.07 8.23
CA ALA A 562 -35.72 13.43 8.66
C ALA A 562 -35.79 14.62 9.64
N THR A 563 -34.66 15.17 10.08
CA THR A 563 -34.60 16.19 11.16
C THR A 563 -34.30 17.62 10.73
N THR A 564 -34.10 17.90 9.44
CA THR A 564 -33.70 19.24 8.95
C THR A 564 -34.76 19.89 8.05
N LEU A 565 -35.92 20.21 8.62
CA LEU A 565 -36.86 21.18 8.05
C LEU A 565 -37.36 22.12 9.14
N ALA A 566 -36.62 23.19 9.40
CA ALA A 566 -37.12 24.35 10.13
C ALA A 566 -36.94 25.60 9.25
N ALA A 567 -38.09 26.13 8.83
CA ALA A 567 -38.23 27.25 7.92
C ALA A 567 -37.51 28.52 8.41
N ALA A 568 -36.70 29.10 7.52
CA ALA A 568 -36.17 30.43 7.67
C ALA A 568 -37.33 31.44 7.76
N HIS A 569 -37.32 32.25 8.82
CA HIS A 569 -38.22 33.38 8.96
C HIS A 569 -37.87 34.42 7.89
N ALA A 570 -38.83 34.70 7.00
CA ALA A 570 -38.76 35.87 6.13
C ALA A 570 -38.59 37.12 6.99
N ALA A 571 -37.48 37.83 6.80
CA ALA A 571 -37.28 39.15 7.39
C ALA A 571 -38.43 40.06 6.92
N ALA A 572 -39.15 40.64 7.88
CA ALA A 572 -40.16 41.64 7.58
C ALA A 572 -39.50 42.83 6.87
N PRO A 573 -40.16 43.47 5.89
CA PRO A 573 -39.63 44.68 5.28
C PRO A 573 -39.42 45.71 6.39
N ALA A 574 -38.19 46.20 6.49
CA ALA A 574 -37.84 47.17 7.49
C ALA A 574 -38.72 48.42 7.33
N SER A 575 -39.41 48.79 8.40
CA SER A 575 -40.15 50.05 8.48
C SER A 575 -39.14 51.20 8.48
N GLY A 576 -39.05 51.92 7.37
CA GLY A 576 -38.18 53.09 7.23
C GLY A 576 -38.54 53.90 5.98
N VAL A 577 -38.09 55.14 5.93
CA VAL A 577 -38.20 55.98 4.73
C VAL A 577 -37.05 55.60 3.79
N PRO A 578 -37.30 55.27 2.51
CA PRO A 578 -36.22 55.00 1.56
C PRO A 578 -35.21 56.15 1.52
N ALA A 579 -33.94 55.83 1.72
CA ALA A 579 -32.85 56.80 1.69
C ALA A 579 -32.39 57.01 0.24
N ARG A 580 -32.24 58.26 -0.18
CA ARG A 580 -31.70 58.56 -1.51
C ARG A 580 -30.19 58.32 -1.51
N VAL A 581 -29.72 57.37 -2.32
CA VAL A 581 -28.29 57.18 -2.62
C VAL A 581 -27.82 58.33 -3.52
N LEU A 582 -26.77 59.02 -3.09
CA LEU A 582 -26.17 60.17 -3.78
C LEU A 582 -24.96 59.75 -4.61
N ALA A 583 -24.20 58.76 -4.15
CA ALA A 583 -23.09 58.15 -4.85
C ALA A 583 -22.91 56.71 -4.36
N ALA A 584 -22.49 55.82 -5.25
CA ALA A 584 -22.22 54.42 -4.96
C ALA A 584 -20.91 54.01 -5.63
N PHE A 585 -20.12 53.18 -4.96
CA PHE A 585 -18.83 52.70 -5.42
C PHE A 585 -18.69 51.23 -5.07
N SER A 586 -18.06 50.43 -5.92
CA SER A 586 -17.67 49.05 -5.61
C SER A 586 -16.15 48.90 -5.56
N GLY A 587 -15.70 48.01 -4.68
CA GLY A 587 -14.31 47.54 -4.63
C GLY A 587 -14.22 46.17 -3.97
N SER A 588 -13.00 45.67 -3.85
CA SER A 588 -12.65 44.45 -3.11
C SER A 588 -11.33 44.67 -2.39
N SER A 589 -11.21 44.19 -1.16
CA SER A 589 -10.01 44.38 -0.32
C SER A 589 -9.60 43.06 0.35
N GLY A 590 -8.31 42.82 0.55
CA GLY A 590 -7.82 41.57 1.17
C GLY A 590 -8.18 41.38 2.66
N ALA A 591 -8.71 42.42 3.31
CA ALA A 591 -9.20 42.42 4.68
C ALA A 591 -10.37 43.42 4.79
N PRO A 592 -11.12 43.49 5.91
CA PRO A 592 -12.12 44.52 6.13
C PRO A 592 -11.53 45.92 5.88
N LEU A 593 -12.20 46.72 5.05
CA LEU A 593 -11.69 48.01 4.59
C LEU A 593 -11.50 48.96 5.77
N VAL A 594 -10.28 49.47 5.95
CA VAL A 594 -9.93 50.40 7.04
C VAL A 594 -9.90 51.86 6.58
N SER A 595 -9.50 52.11 5.33
CA SER A 595 -9.49 53.44 4.73
C SER A 595 -10.89 53.85 4.26
N ARG A 596 -11.15 55.16 4.12
CA ARG A 596 -12.45 55.65 3.64
C ARG A 596 -12.80 55.16 2.24
N SER A 597 -11.79 54.91 1.41
CA SER A 597 -11.90 54.38 0.05
C SER A 597 -10.60 53.69 -0.33
N LEU A 598 -10.65 52.84 -1.36
CA LEU A 598 -9.46 52.35 -2.07
C LEU A 598 -9.18 53.16 -3.33
N ASP A 599 -7.91 53.18 -3.72
CA ASP A 599 -7.51 53.65 -5.04
C ASP A 599 -8.03 52.67 -6.10
N GLY A 600 -8.77 53.18 -7.09
CA GLY A 600 -9.34 52.36 -8.18
C GLY A 600 -10.74 51.78 -7.93
N GLU A 601 -11.48 52.26 -6.91
CA GLU A 601 -12.91 51.94 -6.78
C GLU A 601 -13.68 52.27 -8.07
N THR A 602 -14.64 51.41 -8.41
CA THR A 602 -15.51 51.61 -9.57
C THR A 602 -16.73 52.43 -9.19
N ASP A 603 -16.96 53.55 -9.87
CA ASP A 603 -18.19 54.33 -9.75
C ASP A 603 -19.40 53.53 -10.25
N LEU A 604 -20.44 53.44 -9.42
CA LEU A 604 -21.70 52.79 -9.75
C LEU A 604 -22.80 53.83 -9.97
N ASP A 605 -23.79 53.49 -10.81
CA ASP A 605 -25.00 54.31 -10.95
C ASP A 605 -25.81 54.27 -9.65
N PRO A 606 -25.98 55.40 -8.93
CA PRO A 606 -26.72 55.46 -7.68
C PRO A 606 -28.24 55.17 -7.84
N ALA A 607 -28.75 55.09 -9.07
CA ALA A 607 -30.13 54.71 -9.37
C ALA A 607 -30.31 53.22 -9.69
N ALA A 608 -29.23 52.44 -9.82
CA ALA A 608 -29.25 51.00 -10.08
C ALA A 608 -28.88 50.18 -8.84
N PRO A 609 -29.22 48.87 -8.78
CA PRO A 609 -28.72 47.98 -7.73
C PRO A 609 -27.19 47.97 -7.71
N ALA A 610 -26.61 48.31 -6.56
CA ALA A 610 -25.16 48.37 -6.41
C ALA A 610 -24.60 46.97 -6.09
N LEU A 611 -23.70 46.48 -6.94
CA LEU A 611 -23.15 45.13 -6.86
C LEU A 611 -21.62 45.17 -6.82
N SER A 612 -21.02 44.41 -5.92
CA SER A 612 -19.58 44.09 -5.93
C SER A 612 -19.39 42.58 -5.81
N ARG A 613 -18.36 42.03 -6.46
CA ARG A 613 -18.05 40.60 -6.52
C ARG A 613 -16.55 40.35 -6.48
N ASP A 614 -16.17 39.21 -5.91
CA ASP A 614 -14.80 38.69 -5.91
C ASP A 614 -14.89 37.16 -5.77
N ASP A 615 -14.13 36.40 -6.55
CA ASP A 615 -14.04 34.94 -6.47
C ASP A 615 -12.68 34.43 -5.98
N GLY A 616 -11.71 35.33 -5.79
CA GLY A 616 -10.40 35.04 -5.21
C GLY A 616 -10.38 35.23 -3.69
N TYR A 617 -9.32 35.84 -3.16
CA TYR A 617 -9.14 36.06 -1.72
C TYR A 617 -9.74 37.38 -1.21
N GLY A 618 -10.32 38.22 -2.07
CA GLY A 618 -10.77 39.56 -1.71
C GLY A 618 -12.16 39.60 -1.09
N PHE A 619 -12.40 40.59 -0.24
CA PHE A 619 -13.68 40.85 0.41
C PHE A 619 -14.42 41.99 -0.30
N PRO A 620 -15.38 41.69 -1.19
CA PRO A 620 -16.05 42.70 -1.99
C PRO A 620 -16.94 43.59 -1.13
N TYR A 621 -16.98 44.87 -1.47
CA TYR A 621 -17.78 45.86 -0.79
C TYR A 621 -18.45 46.84 -1.74
N VAL A 622 -19.54 47.42 -1.24
CA VAL A 622 -20.22 48.57 -1.81
C VAL A 622 -20.16 49.72 -0.80
N ARG A 623 -19.63 50.86 -1.23
CA ARG A 623 -19.60 52.10 -0.47
C ARG A 623 -20.67 53.05 -0.98
N LEU A 624 -21.53 53.53 -0.08
CA LEU A 624 -22.69 54.36 -0.41
C LEU A 624 -22.59 55.70 0.32
N ARG A 625 -22.86 56.80 -0.38
CA ARG A 625 -23.19 58.07 0.27
C ARG A 625 -24.69 58.27 0.19
N ILE A 626 -25.35 58.40 1.33
CA ILE A 626 -26.81 58.57 1.39
C ILE A 626 -27.21 59.95 1.93
N ALA A 627 -28.36 60.44 1.48
CA ALA A 627 -29.02 61.60 2.07
C ALA A 627 -29.81 61.20 3.33
N LEU A 628 -29.69 61.99 4.39
CA LEU A 628 -30.38 61.79 5.66
C LEU A 628 -31.44 62.89 5.87
N PRO A 629 -32.70 62.53 6.19
CA PRO A 629 -33.69 63.48 6.67
C PRO A 629 -33.21 64.20 7.96
N ALA A 630 -33.68 65.41 8.19
CA ALA A 630 -33.35 66.16 9.40
C ALA A 630 -33.79 65.39 10.65
N GLY A 631 -32.85 65.12 11.57
CA GLY A 631 -33.09 64.37 12.81
C GLY A 631 -32.97 62.84 12.68
N ALA A 632 -32.69 62.31 11.48
CA ALA A 632 -32.47 60.88 11.29
C ALA A 632 -31.22 60.41 12.06
N SER A 633 -31.33 59.29 12.76
CA SER A 633 -30.30 58.70 13.62
C SER A 633 -30.11 57.20 13.42
N ALA A 634 -30.91 56.58 12.55
CA ALA A 634 -30.85 55.17 12.23
C ALA A 634 -30.81 54.95 10.72
N VAL A 635 -30.07 53.93 10.32
CA VAL A 635 -29.97 53.45 8.94
C VAL A 635 -30.26 51.96 8.92
N GLY A 636 -30.79 51.48 7.80
CA GLY A 636 -30.75 50.07 7.50
C GLY A 636 -30.53 49.81 6.02
N TRP A 637 -30.08 48.60 5.74
CA TRP A 637 -29.71 48.12 4.43
C TRP A 637 -30.31 46.72 4.24
N ALA A 638 -30.87 46.48 3.06
CA ALA A 638 -31.25 45.15 2.61
C ALA A 638 -30.59 44.87 1.28
N GLY A 639 -30.18 43.63 1.11
CA GLY A 639 -29.55 43.17 -0.10
C GLY A 639 -29.33 41.68 -0.10
N ARG A 640 -28.46 41.23 -0.99
CA ARG A 640 -28.15 39.82 -1.20
C ARG A 640 -26.66 39.55 -1.12
N THR A 641 -26.33 38.35 -0.65
CA THR A 641 -24.98 37.78 -0.59
C THR A 641 -24.95 36.40 -1.25
N ILE A 642 -23.76 35.81 -1.38
CA ILE A 642 -23.59 34.44 -1.87
C ILE A 642 -23.48 33.50 -0.67
N GLY A 643 -24.33 32.48 -0.66
CA GLY A 643 -24.26 31.41 0.33
C GLY A 643 -24.17 31.90 1.78
N ARG A 644 -23.27 31.28 2.55
CA ARG A 644 -23.09 31.54 3.99
C ARG A 644 -22.11 32.69 4.30
N SER A 645 -21.78 33.53 3.32
CA SER A 645 -20.92 34.70 3.51
C SER A 645 -21.55 35.70 4.47
N ALA A 646 -20.76 36.20 5.44
CA ALA A 646 -21.18 37.28 6.32
C ALA A 646 -21.03 38.64 5.64
N VAL A 647 -22.01 39.51 5.85
CA VAL A 647 -22.03 40.89 5.36
C VAL A 647 -22.11 41.83 6.55
N ARG A 648 -21.27 42.86 6.56
CA ARG A 648 -21.20 43.88 7.60
C ARG A 648 -21.61 45.24 7.05
N LEU A 649 -22.51 45.91 7.77
CA LEU A 649 -22.84 47.31 7.57
C LEU A 649 -21.99 48.16 8.52
N SER A 650 -21.30 49.16 7.96
CA SER A 650 -20.47 50.11 8.72
C SER A 650 -20.77 51.54 8.30
N ALA A 651 -20.48 52.51 9.17
CA ALA A 651 -20.56 53.94 8.85
C ALA A 651 -19.25 54.65 9.18
N TRP A 652 -18.84 55.57 8.30
CA TRP A 652 -17.56 56.28 8.41
C TRP A 652 -17.59 57.28 9.57
N ASP A 653 -16.75 57.06 10.58
CA ASP A 653 -16.53 58.00 11.65
C ASP A 653 -15.42 58.99 11.27
N ARG A 654 -15.77 60.27 11.15
CA ARG A 654 -14.83 61.31 10.72
C ARG A 654 -13.82 61.69 11.79
N ASP A 655 -14.17 61.54 13.07
CA ASP A 655 -13.32 61.90 14.19
C ASP A 655 -12.26 60.81 14.40
N ALA A 656 -12.65 59.54 14.28
CA ALA A 656 -11.75 58.40 14.35
C ALA A 656 -11.03 58.10 13.02
N ALA A 657 -11.47 58.70 11.91
CA ALA A 657 -11.02 58.39 10.56
C ALA A 657 -11.06 56.87 10.27
N ALA A 658 -12.16 56.22 10.65
CA ALA A 658 -12.32 54.77 10.57
C ALA A 658 -13.77 54.34 10.32
N TRP A 659 -13.96 53.16 9.74
CA TRP A 659 -15.27 52.53 9.64
C TRP A 659 -15.70 51.95 10.99
N ARG A 660 -16.84 52.39 11.52
CA ARG A 660 -17.45 51.78 12.70
C ARG A 660 -18.51 50.77 12.26
N ALA A 661 -18.31 49.51 12.65
CA ALA A 661 -19.29 48.45 12.45
C ALA A 661 -20.62 48.80 13.14
N LEU A 662 -21.73 48.61 12.42
CA LEU A 662 -23.07 48.83 12.91
C LEU A 662 -23.80 47.51 13.16
N ASP A 663 -23.73 46.59 12.19
CA ASP A 663 -24.43 45.30 12.21
C ASP A 663 -23.75 44.31 11.26
N GLU A 664 -23.98 43.02 11.49
CA GLU A 664 -23.40 41.92 10.71
C GLU A 664 -24.35 40.71 10.70
N ALA A 665 -24.56 40.14 9.52
CA ALA A 665 -25.39 38.94 9.34
C ALA A 665 -24.89 38.14 8.14
N ALA A 666 -25.11 36.83 8.14
CA ALA A 666 -24.73 35.93 7.05
C ALA A 666 -25.95 35.33 6.36
N GLY A 667 -25.78 34.88 5.13
CA GLY A 667 -26.75 33.98 4.51
C GLY A 667 -26.80 32.64 5.24
N ALA A 668 -27.89 31.89 5.04
CA ALA A 668 -28.19 30.68 5.80
C ALA A 668 -27.91 29.40 4.99
N ARG A 669 -27.95 29.47 3.65
CA ARG A 669 -27.81 28.31 2.76
C ARG A 669 -26.42 28.25 2.14
N THR A 670 -25.92 27.03 1.89
CA THR A 670 -24.73 26.82 1.06
C THR A 670 -24.98 27.26 -0.37
N ALA A 671 -23.98 27.89 -0.99
CA ALA A 671 -24.08 28.37 -2.37
C ALA A 671 -24.07 27.21 -3.37
N HIS A 672 -24.94 27.30 -4.39
CA HIS A 672 -25.00 26.37 -5.52
C HIS A 672 -24.44 26.98 -6.81
N SER A 673 -24.18 28.29 -6.80
CA SER A 673 -23.66 29.09 -7.90
C SER A 673 -23.02 30.37 -7.37
N GLY A 674 -22.24 31.07 -8.19
CA GLY A 674 -21.67 32.38 -7.84
C GLY A 674 -22.67 33.55 -7.88
N THR A 675 -23.97 33.30 -7.69
CA THR A 675 -25.03 34.33 -7.76
C THR A 675 -25.45 34.77 -6.37
N ALA A 676 -25.60 36.08 -6.14
CA ALA A 676 -26.09 36.61 -4.87
C ALA A 676 -27.61 36.40 -4.74
N ASP A 677 -28.04 35.33 -4.08
CA ASP A 677 -29.44 34.96 -3.90
C ASP A 677 -29.87 34.89 -2.41
N GLU A 678 -28.93 34.92 -1.47
CA GLU A 678 -29.21 34.91 -0.04
C GLU A 678 -29.53 36.31 0.47
N THR A 679 -30.76 36.52 0.95
CA THR A 679 -31.21 37.85 1.43
C THR A 679 -30.66 38.12 2.83
N VAL A 680 -30.09 39.31 3.01
CA VAL A 680 -29.55 39.82 4.28
C VAL A 680 -30.14 41.20 4.58
N SER A 681 -30.44 41.47 5.85
CA SER A 681 -30.91 42.78 6.31
C SER A 681 -30.11 43.21 7.54
N LEU A 682 -29.64 44.46 7.52
CA LEU A 682 -28.73 45.03 8.50
C LEU A 682 -29.26 46.38 8.98
N THR A 683 -29.12 46.71 10.27
CA THR A 683 -29.61 47.97 10.83
C THR A 683 -28.65 48.56 11.85
N GLY A 684 -28.55 49.89 11.92
CA GLY A 684 -27.60 50.55 12.81
C GLY A 684 -28.00 51.95 13.21
N ARG A 685 -27.49 52.40 14.35
CA ARG A 685 -27.60 53.80 14.79
C ARG A 685 -26.36 54.59 14.41
N LEU A 686 -26.55 55.78 13.87
CA LEU A 686 -25.49 56.72 13.54
C LEU A 686 -25.19 57.65 14.73
N THR A 687 -23.92 58.01 14.88
CA THR A 687 -23.44 59.04 15.81
C THR A 687 -23.26 60.37 15.09
N ALA A 688 -23.12 61.47 15.85
CA ALA A 688 -22.90 62.80 15.27
C ALA A 688 -21.63 62.87 14.41
N SER A 689 -20.57 62.15 14.79
CA SER A 689 -19.30 62.03 14.04
C SER A 689 -19.49 61.42 12.65
N GLN A 690 -20.56 60.64 12.43
CA GLN A 690 -20.85 59.93 11.17
C GLN A 690 -21.81 60.68 10.23
N ILE A 691 -22.34 61.84 10.65
CA ILE A 691 -23.29 62.64 9.88
C ILE A 691 -22.66 63.98 9.47
N SER A 692 -22.50 64.21 8.17
CA SER A 692 -21.96 65.45 7.60
C SER A 692 -22.96 66.09 6.65
N ASP A 693 -23.36 67.33 6.88
CA ASP A 693 -24.19 68.11 5.95
C ASP A 693 -25.46 67.38 5.48
N GLY A 694 -26.10 66.63 6.39
CA GLY A 694 -27.28 65.82 6.07
C GLY A 694 -26.97 64.57 5.23
N THR A 695 -25.74 64.07 5.26
CA THR A 695 -25.33 62.84 4.58
C THR A 695 -24.56 61.91 5.52
N ALA A 696 -24.54 60.61 5.18
CA ALA A 696 -23.67 59.62 5.79
C ALA A 696 -23.01 58.75 4.72
N ASP A 697 -21.76 58.37 4.98
CA ASP A 697 -21.04 57.37 4.19
C ASP A 697 -21.20 56.01 4.87
N LEU A 698 -21.74 55.04 4.13
CA LEU A 698 -21.94 53.66 4.53
C LEU A 698 -21.00 52.75 3.74
N LEU A 699 -20.56 51.67 4.38
CA LEU A 699 -19.83 50.58 3.75
C LEU A 699 -20.58 49.30 4.04
N VAL A 700 -20.94 48.56 2.99
CA VAL A 700 -21.49 47.22 3.09
C VAL A 700 -20.48 46.28 2.46
N GLN A 701 -19.90 45.41 3.28
CA GLN A 701 -18.77 44.59 2.88
C GLN A 701 -18.99 43.14 3.29
N VAL A 702 -18.64 42.21 2.41
CA VAL A 702 -18.47 40.80 2.79
C VAL A 702 -17.31 40.71 3.77
N VAL A 703 -17.47 40.06 4.91
CA VAL A 703 -16.41 39.87 5.92
C VAL A 703 -16.32 38.39 6.28
N GLU A 704 -15.19 37.99 6.84
CA GLU A 704 -15.05 36.67 7.44
C GLU A 704 -16.06 36.48 8.59
N ARG A 705 -16.75 35.34 8.59
CA ARG A 705 -17.74 35.03 9.62
C ARG A 705 -17.03 34.60 10.90
N ARG A 706 -17.31 35.30 12.00
CA ARG A 706 -16.64 35.09 13.29
C ARG A 706 -16.96 33.78 14.01
N ASN A 707 -18.15 33.23 13.80
CA ASN A 707 -18.54 31.96 14.41
C ASN A 707 -18.28 30.84 13.40
N ALA A 708 -17.61 29.77 13.79
CA ALA A 708 -17.37 28.58 12.97
C ALA A 708 -17.87 27.32 13.70
N PRO A 709 -19.18 27.05 13.74
CA PRO A 709 -19.72 25.96 14.56
C PRO A 709 -19.15 24.59 14.22
N ALA A 710 -18.79 24.35 12.95
CA ALA A 710 -18.13 23.12 12.53
C ALA A 710 -16.75 22.94 13.19
N ALA A 711 -16.02 24.02 13.48
CA ALA A 711 -14.73 23.97 14.15
C ALA A 711 -14.83 23.64 15.65
N ASP A 712 -15.98 23.90 16.26
CA ASP A 712 -16.25 23.67 17.69
C ASP A 712 -17.01 22.35 17.95
N ALA A 713 -17.31 21.59 16.90
CA ALA A 713 -18.08 20.35 17.01
C ALA A 713 -17.26 19.26 17.72
N ALA A 714 -17.93 18.46 18.56
CA ALA A 714 -17.29 17.37 19.31
C ALA A 714 -17.23 16.03 18.53
N ALA A 715 -17.81 16.02 17.33
CA ALA A 715 -17.88 14.93 16.37
C ALA A 715 -18.21 15.56 15.00
N ILE A 716 -18.41 14.75 13.96
CA ILE A 716 -18.85 15.22 12.64
C ILE A 716 -19.98 16.25 12.78
N ALA A 717 -19.72 17.47 12.31
CA ALA A 717 -20.60 18.62 12.47
C ALA A 717 -21.94 18.42 11.75
N ASP A 718 -22.92 19.23 12.14
CA ASP A 718 -24.19 19.31 11.42
C ASP A 718 -23.92 19.82 9.99
N PRO A 719 -24.47 19.18 8.94
CA PRO A 719 -24.33 19.67 7.58
C PRO A 719 -24.77 21.13 7.36
N SER A 720 -25.56 21.74 8.25
CA SER A 720 -25.85 23.19 8.20
C SER A 720 -24.66 24.08 8.54
N ASP A 721 -23.61 23.51 9.14
CA ASP A 721 -22.50 24.25 9.75
C ASP A 721 -21.28 24.38 8.83
N TYR A 722 -21.22 23.64 7.71
CA TYR A 722 -20.16 23.73 6.70
C TYR A 722 -20.75 23.72 5.27
N ASP A 723 -19.92 24.06 4.28
CA ASP A 723 -20.32 24.23 2.88
C ASP A 723 -19.95 23.05 1.99
N VAL A 724 -18.84 22.37 2.30
CA VAL A 724 -18.35 21.22 1.54
C VAL A 724 -17.61 20.27 2.47
N ALA A 725 -17.66 18.97 2.17
CA ALA A 725 -16.84 17.98 2.84
C ALA A 725 -16.00 17.14 1.85
N ILE A 726 -14.86 16.65 2.32
CA ILE A 726 -13.97 15.74 1.61
C ILE A 726 -13.72 14.52 2.51
N SER A 727 -13.92 13.32 1.99
CA SER A 727 -13.59 12.07 2.69
C SER A 727 -12.14 11.68 2.41
N HIS A 728 -11.41 11.27 3.45
CA HIS A 728 -10.03 10.78 3.36
C HIS A 728 -9.98 9.33 3.84
N LEU A 729 -9.85 8.40 2.89
CA LEU A 729 -9.54 6.99 3.12
C LEU A 729 -8.04 6.75 2.95
N THR A 730 -7.51 5.70 3.57
CA THR A 730 -6.06 5.42 3.54
C THR A 730 -5.77 3.99 4.00
N ASP A 731 -4.69 3.40 3.49
CA ASP A 731 -4.06 2.18 4.02
C ASP A 731 -5.05 1.02 4.32
N THR A 732 -5.96 0.74 3.37
CA THR A 732 -7.02 -0.27 3.52
C THR A 732 -6.51 -1.71 3.45
N GLN A 733 -5.28 -1.94 2.99
CA GLN A 733 -4.48 -3.18 3.05
C GLN A 733 -5.16 -4.43 3.64
N TYR A 734 -5.15 -4.56 4.98
CA TYR A 734 -5.68 -5.72 5.70
C TYR A 734 -7.18 -5.92 5.50
N TYR A 735 -7.93 -4.86 5.17
CA TYR A 735 -9.34 -4.96 4.80
C TYR A 735 -9.49 -5.64 3.44
N SER A 736 -8.63 -5.33 2.46
CA SER A 736 -8.63 -6.03 1.17
C SER A 736 -8.17 -7.49 1.28
N GLU A 737 -7.26 -7.79 2.21
CA GLU A 737 -6.73 -9.14 2.47
C GLU A 737 -7.74 -10.03 3.22
N ALA A 738 -8.25 -9.54 4.36
CA ALA A 738 -8.90 -10.36 5.39
C ALA A 738 -10.25 -9.81 5.91
N TYR A 739 -10.51 -8.50 5.82
CA TYR A 739 -11.72 -7.86 6.37
C TYR A 739 -12.52 -7.04 5.33
N PRO A 740 -12.93 -7.64 4.19
CA PRO A 740 -13.56 -6.89 3.09
C PRO A 740 -14.87 -6.20 3.50
N GLU A 741 -15.53 -6.69 4.54
CA GLU A 741 -16.73 -6.09 5.13
C GLU A 741 -16.47 -4.73 5.78
N VAL A 742 -15.26 -4.50 6.31
CA VAL A 742 -14.87 -3.20 6.88
C VAL A 742 -14.74 -2.17 5.77
N TYR A 743 -13.99 -2.50 4.71
CA TYR A 743 -13.85 -1.61 3.55
C TYR A 743 -15.21 -1.36 2.87
N ALA A 744 -16.05 -2.40 2.74
CA ALA A 744 -17.42 -2.25 2.23
C ALA A 744 -18.23 -1.24 3.07
N GLY A 745 -18.09 -1.24 4.39
CA GLY A 745 -18.73 -0.29 5.30
C GLY A 745 -18.28 1.17 5.08
N GLU A 746 -16.98 1.41 4.87
CA GLU A 746 -16.42 2.73 4.63
C GLU A 746 -16.97 3.36 3.34
N VAL A 747 -16.83 2.65 2.21
CA VAL A 747 -17.29 3.14 0.90
C VAL A 747 -18.81 3.25 0.84
N ALA A 748 -19.54 2.35 1.51
CA ALA A 748 -21.00 2.42 1.64
C ALA A 748 -21.45 3.65 2.41
N TRP A 749 -20.78 3.97 3.52
CA TRP A 749 -21.09 5.16 4.31
C TRP A 749 -20.87 6.42 3.49
N ILE A 750 -19.75 6.52 2.76
CA ILE A 750 -19.46 7.67 1.90
C ILE A 750 -20.55 7.82 0.84
N ALA A 751 -20.85 6.75 0.09
CA ALA A 751 -21.87 6.78 -0.96
C ALA A 751 -23.26 7.14 -0.42
N ALA A 752 -23.64 6.66 0.77
CA ALA A 752 -24.92 6.97 1.39
C ALA A 752 -24.98 8.40 1.96
N ASN A 753 -23.84 8.96 2.40
CA ASN A 753 -23.76 10.27 3.03
C ASN A 753 -23.28 11.39 2.10
N ALA A 754 -22.98 11.09 0.82
CA ALA A 754 -22.44 12.08 -0.11
C ALA A 754 -23.32 13.34 -0.22
N ALA A 755 -24.62 13.18 -0.47
CA ALA A 755 -25.53 14.32 -0.50
C ALA A 755 -25.88 14.87 0.90
N PRO A 756 -26.31 14.07 1.90
CA PRO A 756 -26.68 14.57 3.22
C PRO A 756 -25.57 15.33 3.95
N ARG A 757 -24.30 14.94 3.75
CA ARG A 757 -23.12 15.53 4.38
C ARG A 757 -22.25 16.33 3.41
N LYS A 758 -22.76 16.65 2.21
CA LYS A 758 -22.07 17.48 1.21
C LYS A 758 -20.64 16.98 0.89
N ILE A 759 -20.43 15.65 0.88
CA ILE A 759 -19.15 15.04 0.49
C ILE A 759 -19.01 15.23 -1.01
N ALA A 760 -18.17 16.17 -1.41
CA ALA A 760 -17.96 16.50 -2.82
C ALA A 760 -16.84 15.67 -3.44
N PHE A 761 -15.95 15.09 -2.61
CA PHE A 761 -14.85 14.26 -3.08
C PHE A 761 -14.44 13.21 -2.02
N ALA A 762 -14.00 12.03 -2.45
CA ALA A 762 -13.41 11.00 -1.61
C ALA A 762 -12.01 10.63 -2.13
N THR A 763 -10.96 10.97 -1.39
CA THR A 763 -9.57 10.65 -1.75
C THR A 763 -9.09 9.43 -0.96
N HIS A 764 -8.39 8.51 -1.62
CA HIS A 764 -7.70 7.39 -0.99
C HIS A 764 -6.20 7.52 -1.15
N THR A 765 -5.46 7.71 -0.06
CA THR A 765 -4.00 7.95 -0.07
C THR A 765 -3.14 6.70 -0.19
N GLY A 766 -3.60 5.69 -0.95
CA GLY A 766 -2.86 4.47 -1.28
C GLY A 766 -2.81 3.39 -0.21
N ASP A 767 -2.00 2.38 -0.50
CA ASP A 767 -1.96 1.08 0.18
C ASP A 767 -3.34 0.42 0.20
N LEU A 768 -3.88 0.22 -1.00
CA LEU A 768 -5.19 -0.38 -1.24
C LEU A 768 -5.19 -1.88 -0.93
N ILE A 769 -4.05 -2.53 -1.15
CA ILE A 769 -3.83 -3.95 -0.91
C ILE A 769 -2.61 -4.15 -0.02
N GLN A 770 -2.44 -5.35 0.50
CA GLN A 770 -1.35 -5.67 1.43
C GLN A 770 -0.19 -6.37 0.72
N ASN A 771 -0.48 -7.28 -0.22
CA ASN A 771 0.50 -8.24 -0.72
C ASN A 771 1.02 -7.90 -2.12
N TRP A 772 1.50 -6.65 -2.31
CA TRP A 772 2.32 -6.26 -3.47
C TRP A 772 3.39 -5.21 -3.11
N VAL A 773 4.04 -5.41 -1.96
CA VAL A 773 5.01 -4.48 -1.36
C VAL A 773 6.47 -4.77 -1.71
N ASP A 774 6.90 -6.02 -1.60
CA ASP A 774 8.30 -6.38 -1.82
C ASP A 774 8.56 -6.85 -3.27
N PRO A 775 9.76 -6.59 -3.81
CA PRO A 775 10.11 -7.01 -5.16
C PRO A 775 9.95 -8.50 -5.49
N ASP A 776 10.08 -9.39 -4.51
CA ASP A 776 10.04 -10.86 -4.66
C ASP A 776 8.65 -11.48 -4.43
N GLN A 777 7.62 -10.67 -4.16
CA GLN A 777 6.24 -11.14 -4.00
C GLN A 777 5.64 -11.65 -5.32
N THR A 778 4.77 -12.65 -5.22
CA THR A 778 4.06 -13.26 -6.35
C THR A 778 2.66 -12.69 -6.54
N GLU A 779 2.27 -12.52 -7.80
CA GLU A 779 1.06 -11.83 -8.25
C GLU A 779 -0.32 -12.43 -7.87
N PRO A 780 -0.52 -13.76 -7.71
CA PRO A 780 -1.87 -14.31 -7.51
C PRO A 780 -2.63 -13.74 -6.32
N ARG A 781 -1.95 -13.51 -5.20
CA ARG A 781 -2.55 -12.92 -3.99
C ARG A 781 -2.84 -11.43 -4.18
N ALA A 782 -1.88 -10.67 -4.71
CA ALA A 782 -2.06 -9.26 -5.07
C ALA A 782 -3.29 -9.04 -5.96
N ARG A 783 -3.48 -9.88 -6.98
CA ARG A 783 -4.66 -9.81 -7.87
C ARG A 783 -5.98 -10.03 -7.14
N ARG A 784 -6.02 -10.95 -6.17
CA ARG A 784 -7.22 -11.20 -5.36
C ARG A 784 -7.55 -9.96 -4.53
N GLU A 785 -6.57 -9.39 -3.86
CA GLU A 785 -6.76 -8.18 -3.03
C GLU A 785 -7.12 -6.97 -3.89
N PHE A 786 -6.48 -6.78 -5.04
CA PHE A 786 -6.83 -5.71 -5.96
C PHE A 786 -8.25 -5.87 -6.52
N ALA A 787 -8.72 -7.11 -6.71
CA ALA A 787 -10.11 -7.35 -7.08
C ALA A 787 -11.07 -6.93 -5.96
N VAL A 788 -10.73 -7.16 -4.69
CA VAL A 788 -11.48 -6.65 -3.53
C VAL A 788 -11.49 -5.12 -3.53
N ALA A 789 -10.32 -4.48 -3.52
CA ALA A 789 -10.20 -3.02 -3.51
C ALA A 789 -10.93 -2.37 -4.69
N SER A 790 -10.77 -2.91 -5.89
CA SER A 790 -11.43 -2.41 -7.10
C SER A 790 -12.96 -2.54 -7.04
N ALA A 791 -13.47 -3.63 -6.46
CA ALA A 791 -14.90 -3.83 -6.24
C ALA A 791 -15.47 -2.87 -5.18
N MET A 792 -14.73 -2.61 -4.09
CA MET A 792 -15.15 -1.64 -3.07
C MET A 792 -15.15 -0.22 -3.61
N GLN A 793 -14.09 0.19 -4.32
CA GLN A 793 -14.03 1.52 -4.94
C GLN A 793 -15.12 1.73 -6.01
N ARG A 794 -15.58 0.66 -6.66
CA ARG A 794 -16.68 0.74 -7.64
C ARG A 794 -17.98 1.24 -7.00
N VAL A 795 -18.17 1.07 -5.69
CA VAL A 795 -19.33 1.63 -4.98
C VAL A 795 -19.38 3.16 -5.10
N LEU A 796 -18.22 3.84 -5.07
CA LEU A 796 -18.14 5.28 -5.23
C LEU A 796 -18.36 5.69 -6.69
N ASP A 797 -17.77 4.94 -7.63
CA ASP A 797 -17.94 5.15 -9.08
C ASP A 797 -19.42 5.05 -9.48
N ASP A 798 -20.09 3.97 -9.08
CA ASP A 798 -21.50 3.70 -9.39
C ASP A 798 -22.44 4.70 -8.70
N ALA A 799 -22.04 5.25 -7.54
CA ALA A 799 -22.78 6.29 -6.84
C ALA A 799 -22.54 7.70 -7.43
N GLY A 800 -21.60 7.85 -8.37
CA GLY A 800 -21.23 9.14 -8.96
C GLY A 800 -20.51 10.07 -7.98
N VAL A 801 -19.91 9.53 -6.91
CA VAL A 801 -19.09 10.30 -5.96
C VAL A 801 -17.72 10.52 -6.59
N ALA A 802 -17.30 11.78 -6.72
CA ALA A 802 -15.97 12.08 -7.23
C ALA A 802 -14.91 11.49 -6.31
N ASN A 803 -13.97 10.73 -6.88
CA ASN A 803 -12.99 10.00 -6.09
C ASN A 803 -11.64 9.87 -6.78
N SER A 804 -10.59 9.65 -6.01
CA SER A 804 -9.28 9.27 -6.53
C SER A 804 -8.65 8.20 -5.67
N VAL A 805 -7.84 7.37 -6.30
CA VAL A 805 -6.91 6.46 -5.65
C VAL A 805 -5.51 6.73 -6.20
N LEU A 806 -4.50 6.51 -5.37
CA LEU A 806 -3.09 6.53 -5.75
C LEU A 806 -2.41 5.25 -5.24
N PRO A 807 -1.33 4.75 -5.85
CA PRO A 807 -0.64 3.57 -5.35
C PRO A 807 0.23 3.92 -4.13
N GLY A 808 0.10 3.14 -3.06
CA GLY A 808 1.03 3.14 -1.95
C GLY A 808 2.20 2.17 -2.18
N ASN A 809 3.07 1.97 -1.19
CA ASN A 809 4.20 1.05 -1.36
C ASN A 809 3.77 -0.42 -1.48
N HIS A 810 2.62 -0.79 -0.93
CA HIS A 810 2.00 -2.11 -1.08
C HIS A 810 1.25 -2.29 -2.39
N ASP A 811 1.08 -1.23 -3.18
CA ASP A 811 0.41 -1.30 -4.49
C ASP A 811 1.39 -1.29 -5.67
N ASN A 812 2.66 -0.97 -5.44
CA ASN A 812 3.64 -0.73 -6.51
C ASN A 812 5.06 -1.27 -6.26
N LYS A 813 5.20 -2.30 -5.43
CA LYS A 813 6.49 -2.90 -5.07
C LYS A 813 7.48 -1.84 -4.54
N ARG A 814 7.06 -1.01 -3.59
CA ARG A 814 7.87 0.08 -3.01
C ARG A 814 8.42 1.06 -4.06
N GLY A 815 7.65 1.32 -5.12
CA GLY A 815 7.98 2.25 -6.19
C GLY A 815 8.66 1.60 -7.41
N VAL A 816 8.82 0.28 -7.45
CA VAL A 816 9.48 -0.41 -8.56
C VAL A 816 8.57 -0.52 -9.80
N SER A 817 7.28 -0.80 -9.64
CA SER A 817 6.35 -0.91 -10.79
C SER A 817 4.90 -0.62 -10.40
N ASN A 818 4.23 0.22 -11.20
CA ASN A 818 2.80 0.52 -11.08
C ASN A 818 1.93 -0.35 -12.03
N ASP A 819 2.49 -1.37 -12.69
CA ASP A 819 1.80 -2.08 -13.78
C ASP A 819 0.52 -2.78 -13.29
N LEU A 820 0.60 -3.53 -12.19
CA LEU A 820 -0.55 -4.24 -11.64
C LEU A 820 -1.60 -3.27 -11.10
N PHE A 821 -1.18 -2.20 -10.41
CA PHE A 821 -2.08 -1.13 -9.98
C PHE A 821 -2.86 -0.52 -11.16
N ASN A 822 -2.17 -0.16 -12.24
CA ASN A 822 -2.77 0.43 -13.43
C ASN A 822 -3.71 -0.54 -14.18
N GLU A 823 -3.59 -1.86 -13.98
CA GLU A 823 -4.56 -2.82 -14.52
C GLU A 823 -5.93 -2.71 -13.83
N PHE A 824 -5.95 -2.47 -12.50
CA PHE A 824 -7.19 -2.39 -11.71
C PHE A 824 -7.74 -0.97 -11.58
N PHE A 825 -6.87 0.04 -11.65
CA PHE A 825 -7.20 1.46 -11.55
C PHE A 825 -6.64 2.26 -12.74
N PRO A 826 -6.94 1.86 -14.00
CA PRO A 826 -6.45 2.58 -15.17
C PRO A 826 -7.10 3.97 -15.28
N PRO A 827 -6.48 4.93 -16.00
CA PRO A 827 -7.11 6.22 -16.28
C PRO A 827 -8.49 6.09 -16.95
N SER A 828 -8.70 5.03 -17.75
CA SER A 828 -9.97 4.76 -18.42
C SER A 828 -11.13 4.44 -17.47
N ARG A 829 -10.85 4.11 -16.21
CA ARG A 829 -11.89 3.97 -15.17
C ARG A 829 -12.59 5.31 -14.90
N TYR A 830 -11.84 6.41 -14.96
CA TYR A 830 -12.28 7.75 -14.57
C TYR A 830 -12.46 8.70 -15.76
N ALA A 831 -11.93 8.37 -16.94
CA ALA A 831 -11.86 9.27 -18.09
C ALA A 831 -13.20 9.86 -18.56
N ASP A 832 -14.32 9.16 -18.35
CA ASP A 832 -15.67 9.63 -18.69
C ASP A 832 -16.35 10.43 -17.56
N ALA A 833 -15.73 10.48 -16.37
CA ALA A 833 -16.25 11.22 -15.24
C ALA A 833 -16.00 12.73 -15.41
N PRO A 834 -17.01 13.58 -15.16
CA PRO A 834 -16.92 15.02 -15.46
C PRO A 834 -15.91 15.77 -14.58
N TRP A 835 -15.49 15.17 -13.48
CA TRP A 835 -14.53 15.72 -12.53
C TRP A 835 -13.09 15.27 -12.81
N TYR A 836 -12.86 14.30 -13.70
CA TYR A 836 -11.51 13.79 -13.95
C TYR A 836 -10.75 14.69 -14.91
N GLY A 837 -9.61 15.23 -14.45
CA GLY A 837 -8.81 16.20 -15.20
C GLY A 837 -7.68 15.57 -16.02
N GLY A 838 -7.20 14.40 -15.61
CA GLY A 838 -6.21 13.61 -16.35
C GLY A 838 -5.18 12.94 -15.46
N SER A 839 -4.30 12.16 -16.08
CA SER A 839 -3.18 11.48 -15.41
C SER A 839 -1.82 11.90 -15.97
N ILE A 840 -0.77 11.52 -15.25
CA ILE A 840 0.62 11.86 -15.59
C ILE A 840 1.06 11.37 -16.98
N ALA A 841 0.51 10.24 -17.45
CA ALA A 841 0.71 9.75 -18.81
C ALA A 841 -0.45 8.82 -19.23
N PRO A 842 -0.66 8.60 -20.55
CA PRO A 842 -1.64 7.63 -21.03
C PRO A 842 -1.39 6.23 -20.45
N GLY A 843 -2.42 5.63 -19.85
CA GLY A 843 -2.34 4.31 -19.23
C GLY A 843 -1.68 4.28 -17.85
N ASP A 844 -1.19 5.42 -17.35
CA ASP A 844 -0.53 5.54 -16.05
C ASP A 844 -1.36 6.44 -15.15
N ASN A 845 -2.12 5.85 -14.21
CA ASN A 845 -2.94 6.55 -13.22
C ASN A 845 -2.22 6.69 -11.87
N SER A 846 -0.92 6.40 -11.79
CA SER A 846 -0.15 6.50 -10.54
C SER A 846 -0.16 7.93 -9.98
N ALA A 847 -0.19 8.93 -10.86
CA ALA A 847 -0.49 10.31 -10.54
C ALA A 847 -1.65 10.82 -11.41
N SER A 848 -2.61 11.51 -10.79
CA SER A 848 -3.80 12.03 -11.46
C SER A 848 -4.34 13.28 -10.77
N TRP A 849 -5.14 14.08 -11.49
CA TRP A 849 -5.84 15.20 -10.90
C TRP A 849 -7.30 15.22 -11.29
N SER A 850 -8.12 15.80 -10.42
CA SER A 850 -9.56 15.96 -10.59
C SER A 850 -9.99 17.36 -10.19
N GLU A 851 -11.04 17.89 -10.78
CA GLU A 851 -11.63 19.17 -10.41
C GLU A 851 -13.13 19.06 -10.10
N PHE A 852 -13.60 19.87 -9.16
CA PHE A 852 -15.02 20.02 -8.87
C PHE A 852 -15.32 21.41 -8.33
N THR A 853 -16.60 21.77 -8.30
CA THR A 853 -17.07 23.02 -7.68
C THR A 853 -18.14 22.71 -6.64
N ALA A 854 -17.94 23.22 -5.42
CA ALA A 854 -18.87 23.03 -4.31
C ALA A 854 -18.88 24.27 -3.41
N GLY A 855 -20.06 24.64 -2.89
CA GLY A 855 -20.19 25.81 -2.00
C GLY A 855 -19.81 27.15 -2.63
N GLY A 856 -19.70 27.24 -3.96
CA GLY A 856 -19.21 28.42 -4.66
C GLY A 856 -17.67 28.52 -4.77
N ALA A 857 -16.94 27.48 -4.37
CA ALA A 857 -15.49 27.36 -4.50
C ALA A 857 -15.12 26.30 -5.56
N ARG A 858 -14.06 26.55 -6.33
CA ARG A 858 -13.42 25.57 -7.21
C ARG A 858 -12.36 24.81 -6.42
N PHE A 859 -12.28 23.51 -6.62
CA PHE A 859 -11.27 22.64 -6.01
C PHE A 859 -10.55 21.81 -7.07
N VAL A 860 -9.26 21.60 -6.85
CA VAL A 860 -8.45 20.62 -7.60
C VAL A 860 -7.88 19.61 -6.59
N MET A 861 -8.14 18.34 -6.83
CA MET A 861 -7.58 17.22 -6.07
C MET A 861 -6.42 16.65 -6.87
N LEU A 862 -5.19 16.75 -6.36
CA LEU A 862 -3.98 16.27 -7.01
C LEU A 862 -3.46 15.03 -6.27
N SER A 863 -3.37 13.89 -6.94
CA SER A 863 -2.91 12.62 -6.36
C SER A 863 -1.51 12.27 -6.88
N LEU A 864 -0.57 11.98 -5.98
CA LEU A 864 0.80 11.58 -6.27
C LEU A 864 1.11 10.19 -5.69
N PRO A 865 1.85 9.31 -6.40
CA PRO A 865 2.09 7.94 -5.97
C PRO A 865 3.09 7.87 -4.82
N TYR A 866 3.16 6.72 -4.16
CA TYR A 866 4.35 6.37 -3.40
C TYR A 866 5.61 6.44 -4.28
N ALA A 867 6.71 6.94 -3.71
CA ALA A 867 7.98 7.16 -4.39
C ALA A 867 7.92 8.09 -5.61
N TYR A 868 7.12 9.16 -5.54
CA TYR A 868 7.12 10.24 -6.52
C TYR A 868 8.51 10.89 -6.64
N GLY A 869 8.96 11.21 -7.84
CA GLY A 869 10.26 11.84 -8.08
C GLY A 869 10.15 13.16 -8.85
N GLU A 870 11.24 13.55 -9.51
CA GLU A 870 11.30 14.78 -10.31
C GLU A 870 10.22 14.83 -11.40
N ARG A 871 9.90 13.70 -12.04
CA ARG A 871 8.85 13.59 -13.07
C ARG A 871 7.49 13.99 -12.50
N GLU A 872 7.12 13.39 -11.37
CA GLU A 872 5.83 13.62 -10.71
C GLU A 872 5.75 15.02 -10.09
N ILE A 873 6.84 15.52 -9.49
CA ILE A 873 6.90 16.88 -8.90
C ILE A 873 6.78 17.96 -9.99
N ALA A 874 7.51 17.85 -11.11
CA ALA A 874 7.41 18.81 -12.20
C ALA A 874 6.01 18.78 -12.86
N TRP A 875 5.40 17.60 -12.95
CA TRP A 875 4.02 17.47 -13.41
C TRP A 875 3.02 18.13 -12.44
N ALA A 876 3.16 17.88 -11.13
CA ALA A 876 2.36 18.50 -10.08
C ALA A 876 2.43 20.03 -10.11
N GLU A 877 3.64 20.58 -10.23
CA GLU A 877 3.89 22.02 -10.38
C GLU A 877 3.09 22.59 -11.55
N GLY A 878 3.18 21.95 -12.72
CA GLY A 878 2.43 22.37 -13.91
C GLY A 878 0.90 22.30 -13.75
N VAL A 879 0.38 21.30 -13.01
CA VAL A 879 -1.06 21.24 -12.71
C VAL A 879 -1.45 22.39 -11.78
N VAL A 880 -0.70 22.66 -10.72
CA VAL A 880 -1.00 23.74 -9.75
C VAL A 880 -0.94 25.12 -10.42
N GLU A 881 0.08 25.39 -11.23
CA GLU A 881 0.23 26.65 -11.98
C GLU A 881 -0.89 26.88 -12.99
N ALA A 882 -1.46 25.80 -13.56
CA ALA A 882 -2.57 25.88 -14.51
C ALA A 882 -3.93 26.20 -13.84
N HIS A 883 -4.04 26.11 -12.51
CA HIS A 883 -5.28 26.29 -11.76
C HIS A 883 -5.17 27.35 -10.64
N PRO A 884 -4.72 28.59 -10.93
CA PRO A 884 -4.49 29.61 -9.90
C PRO A 884 -5.77 30.04 -9.18
N ASP A 885 -6.94 29.81 -9.76
CA ASP A 885 -8.27 30.21 -9.25
C ASP A 885 -9.05 29.07 -8.57
N ALA A 886 -8.39 27.95 -8.24
CA ALA A 886 -8.96 26.82 -7.51
C ALA A 886 -8.19 26.53 -6.22
N ASN A 887 -8.86 26.06 -5.18
CA ASN A 887 -8.21 25.58 -3.96
C ASN A 887 -7.68 24.16 -4.22
N VAL A 888 -6.37 23.97 -4.15
CA VAL A 888 -5.70 22.69 -4.41
C VAL A 888 -5.53 21.92 -3.11
N VAL A 889 -5.97 20.66 -3.13
CA VAL A 889 -5.69 19.65 -2.11
C VAL A 889 -4.80 18.58 -2.74
N ILE A 890 -3.63 18.35 -2.16
CA ILE A 890 -2.69 17.32 -2.61
C ILE A 890 -2.90 16.07 -1.75
N SER A 891 -2.99 14.90 -2.37
CA SER A 891 -2.98 13.59 -1.74
C SER A 891 -1.73 12.85 -2.21
N THR A 892 -0.96 12.29 -1.29
CA THR A 892 0.22 11.47 -1.62
C THR A 892 0.41 10.40 -0.58
N HIS A 893 1.00 9.26 -0.92
CA HIS A 893 1.15 8.19 0.06
C HIS A 893 2.11 8.59 1.20
N GLU A 894 3.26 9.18 0.90
CA GLU A 894 4.28 9.57 1.89
C GLU A 894 4.50 11.09 1.92
N HIS A 895 4.24 11.76 3.06
CA HIS A 895 4.55 13.19 3.23
C HIS A 895 4.84 13.62 4.68
N VAL A 896 4.00 13.22 5.65
CA VAL A 896 4.12 13.62 7.07
C VAL A 896 4.44 12.41 7.95
N THR A 897 5.35 12.55 8.91
CA THR A 897 5.66 11.52 9.90
C THR A 897 4.62 11.50 11.02
N PRO A 898 4.41 10.36 11.72
CA PRO A 898 3.42 10.30 12.78
C PRO A 898 3.94 11.07 13.99
N LYS A 899 3.03 11.72 14.71
CA LYS A 899 3.33 12.21 16.06
C LYS A 899 3.66 11.01 16.93
N LEU A 900 4.73 11.13 17.70
CA LEU A 900 5.13 10.19 18.73
C LEU A 900 4.79 10.77 20.10
N ARG A 901 4.90 9.94 21.15
CA ARG A 901 4.65 10.38 22.53
C ARG A 901 5.46 11.62 22.92
N ASP A 902 6.73 11.65 22.52
CA ASP A 902 7.69 12.70 22.89
C ASP A 902 8.18 13.54 21.69
N ALA A 903 7.58 13.38 20.52
CA ALA A 903 7.96 14.12 19.31
C ALA A 903 6.74 14.51 18.47
N VAL A 904 6.74 15.74 17.98
CA VAL A 904 5.71 16.24 17.04
C VAL A 904 5.91 15.64 15.64
N ALA A 905 4.84 15.63 14.84
CA ALA A 905 4.92 15.29 13.42
C ALA A 905 5.85 16.25 12.67
N THR A 906 6.55 15.72 11.67
CA THR A 906 7.46 16.47 10.80
C THR A 906 7.27 16.03 9.35
N ARG A 907 7.76 16.82 8.39
CA ARG A 907 7.79 16.39 6.98
C ARG A 907 8.76 15.22 6.82
N SER A 908 8.37 14.22 6.02
CA SER A 908 9.21 13.06 5.68
C SER A 908 10.28 13.49 4.68
N THR A 909 11.45 13.87 5.19
CA THR A 909 12.61 14.33 4.39
C THR A 909 13.80 13.39 4.50
N SER A 910 13.72 12.38 5.36
CA SER A 910 14.85 11.52 5.73
C SER A 910 14.48 10.05 5.91
N SER A 911 13.25 9.67 5.58
CA SER A 911 12.96 8.28 5.25
C SER A 911 13.75 7.90 3.98
N ARG A 912 13.65 6.66 3.51
CA ARG A 912 14.41 6.12 2.34
C ARG A 912 14.44 7.09 1.13
N TRP A 913 15.25 6.82 0.08
CA TRP A 913 15.63 7.80 -0.98
C TRP A 913 14.48 8.64 -1.54
N VAL A 914 13.31 8.03 -1.53
CA VAL A 914 12.10 8.47 -2.20
C VAL A 914 11.26 9.44 -1.35
N SER A 915 11.71 9.77 -0.13
CA SER A 915 11.10 10.81 0.69
C SER A 915 11.42 12.19 0.12
N HIS A 916 10.40 12.87 -0.40
CA HIS A 916 10.56 14.13 -1.13
C HIS A 916 9.61 15.23 -0.64
N ALA A 917 9.20 15.17 0.63
CA ALA A 917 8.28 16.15 1.21
C ALA A 917 8.87 17.56 1.25
N ASP A 918 10.19 17.70 1.41
CA ASP A 918 10.92 18.98 1.31
C ASP A 918 10.85 19.55 -0.12
N ARG A 919 11.10 18.72 -1.13
CA ARG A 919 11.07 19.11 -2.54
C ARG A 919 9.68 19.51 -2.98
N LEU A 920 8.66 18.72 -2.61
CA LEU A 920 7.26 19.03 -2.88
C LEU A 920 6.85 20.33 -2.17
N TRP A 921 7.30 20.52 -0.93
CA TRP A 921 7.07 21.74 -0.16
C TRP A 921 7.66 22.98 -0.83
N GLU A 922 8.95 22.93 -1.15
CA GLU A 922 9.69 24.08 -1.69
C GLU A 922 9.25 24.49 -3.09
N ARG A 923 8.86 23.54 -3.94
CA ARG A 923 8.51 23.79 -5.34
C ARG A 923 7.02 23.97 -5.57
N VAL A 924 6.19 23.15 -4.95
CA VAL A 924 4.76 23.07 -5.27
C VAL A 924 3.90 23.69 -4.18
N ILE A 925 4.13 23.36 -2.91
CA ILE A 925 3.20 23.77 -1.85
C ILE A 925 3.43 25.22 -1.43
N ALA A 926 4.61 25.55 -0.91
CA ALA A 926 4.89 26.85 -0.30
C ALA A 926 4.77 28.05 -1.28
N PRO A 927 5.22 27.96 -2.55
CA PRO A 927 5.15 29.09 -3.47
C PRO A 927 3.73 29.40 -3.99
N HIS A 928 2.80 28.46 -3.89
CA HIS A 928 1.49 28.52 -4.54
C HIS A 928 0.38 28.71 -3.51
N ARG A 929 -0.08 29.95 -3.33
CA ARG A 929 -1.11 30.34 -2.33
C ARG A 929 -2.40 29.52 -2.40
N ASN A 930 -2.68 28.95 -3.56
CA ASN A 930 -3.86 28.15 -3.83
C ASN A 930 -3.75 26.70 -3.32
N VAL A 931 -2.59 26.23 -2.86
CA VAL A 931 -2.43 24.92 -2.21
C VAL A 931 -2.74 25.04 -0.72
N VAL A 932 -3.86 24.45 -0.27
CA VAL A 932 -4.37 24.67 1.09
C VAL A 932 -4.27 23.45 2.00
N THR A 933 -4.15 22.25 1.43
CA THR A 933 -4.10 21.01 2.21
C THR A 933 -3.26 19.94 1.52
N VAL A 934 -2.52 19.16 2.30
CA VAL A 934 -1.82 17.94 1.88
C VAL A 934 -2.26 16.78 2.77
N LEU A 935 -2.67 15.66 2.18
CA LEU A 935 -3.12 14.45 2.87
C LEU A 935 -2.17 13.30 2.55
N SER A 936 -1.81 12.53 3.58
CA SER A 936 -0.92 11.37 3.45
C SER A 936 -1.27 10.19 4.36
N GLY A 937 -0.76 9.01 3.98
CA GLY A 937 -0.81 7.75 4.72
C GLY A 937 0.61 7.21 4.97
N HIS A 938 0.85 5.92 4.73
CA HIS A 938 2.16 5.24 4.79
C HIS A 938 2.76 5.06 6.20
N PHE A 939 2.77 6.12 7.01
CA PHE A 939 3.33 6.08 8.35
C PHE A 939 2.24 5.81 9.39
N HIS A 940 2.32 4.66 10.04
CA HIS A 940 1.29 4.16 10.95
C HIS A 940 1.03 5.12 12.11
N GLY A 941 -0.15 5.75 12.12
CA GLY A 941 -0.52 6.74 13.12
C GLY A 941 -1.16 7.99 12.55
N LEU A 942 -1.12 9.04 13.39
CA LEU A 942 -1.68 10.36 13.09
C LEU A 942 -0.59 11.41 13.19
N GLY A 943 -0.68 12.43 12.34
CA GLY A 943 0.20 13.60 12.37
C GLY A 943 -0.46 14.78 11.69
N ALA A 944 -0.16 15.99 12.15
CA ALA A 944 -0.62 17.22 11.51
C ALA A 944 0.44 18.32 11.66
N ILE A 945 0.65 19.07 10.59
CA ILE A 945 1.49 20.27 10.55
C ILE A 945 0.63 21.39 10.00
N VAL A 946 0.58 22.51 10.73
CA VAL A 946 -0.04 23.75 10.25
C VAL A 946 1.07 24.76 10.05
N THR A 947 1.22 25.23 8.82
CA THR A 947 2.18 26.28 8.48
C THR A 947 1.44 27.54 8.06
N GLU A 948 1.51 28.59 8.88
CA GLU A 948 1.03 29.93 8.55
C GLU A 948 2.03 30.64 7.64
N ASP A 949 1.52 31.58 6.82
CA ASP A 949 2.30 32.39 5.87
C ASP A 949 3.29 31.56 5.03
N ALA A 950 2.86 30.39 4.55
CA ALA A 950 3.68 29.47 3.79
C ALA A 950 4.28 30.16 2.55
N GLY A 951 5.60 29.97 2.35
CA GLY A 951 6.35 30.66 1.30
C GLY A 951 6.56 32.17 1.54
N GLY A 952 6.26 32.68 2.74
CA GLY A 952 6.27 34.11 3.05
C GLY A 952 5.07 34.87 2.48
N LEU A 953 3.99 34.16 2.13
CA LEU A 953 2.77 34.72 1.56
C LEU A 953 1.73 34.95 2.67
N GLU A 954 1.42 36.20 2.97
CA GLU A 954 0.49 36.56 4.06
C GLU A 954 -0.88 35.86 3.90
N GLY A 955 -1.32 35.19 4.96
CA GLY A 955 -2.58 34.44 5.03
C GLY A 955 -2.57 33.10 4.30
N HIS A 956 -1.44 32.66 3.75
CA HIS A 956 -1.30 31.33 3.14
C HIS A 956 -1.07 30.27 4.22
N THR A 957 -2.16 29.82 4.85
CA THR A 957 -2.10 28.73 5.82
C THR A 957 -2.29 27.38 5.12
N VAL A 958 -1.36 26.44 5.36
CA VAL A 958 -1.40 25.09 4.80
C VAL A 958 -1.51 24.06 5.92
N LEU A 959 -2.47 23.15 5.79
CA LEU A 959 -2.56 21.93 6.61
C LEU A 959 -1.89 20.76 5.88
N GLU A 960 -0.91 20.12 6.51
CA GLU A 960 -0.38 18.82 6.08
C GLU A 960 -0.79 17.77 7.11
N ALA A 961 -1.59 16.78 6.73
CA ALA A 961 -2.15 15.80 7.64
C ALA A 961 -1.81 14.36 7.21
N LEU A 962 -1.43 13.56 8.20
CA LEU A 962 -1.23 12.12 8.11
C LEU A 962 -2.36 11.40 8.84
N ALA A 963 -2.94 10.40 8.18
CA ALA A 963 -3.70 9.34 8.83
C ALA A 963 -3.28 8.00 8.24
N ASP A 964 -2.99 7.04 9.09
CA ASP A 964 -2.82 5.62 8.74
C ASP A 964 -3.22 4.80 9.96
N TYR A 965 -4.28 4.00 9.79
CA TYR A 965 -4.88 3.21 10.84
C TYR A 965 -4.53 1.72 10.78
N GLN A 966 -3.64 1.31 9.88
CA GLN A 966 -3.44 -0.11 9.56
C GLN A 966 -2.98 -0.96 10.76
N GLU A 967 -2.21 -0.37 11.68
CA GLU A 967 -1.76 -1.04 12.91
C GLU A 967 -2.58 -0.67 14.15
N PHE A 968 -3.67 0.10 14.02
CA PHE A 968 -4.63 0.22 15.10
C PHE A 968 -5.37 -1.10 15.25
N ARG A 969 -5.63 -1.50 16.49
CA ARG A 969 -6.25 -2.80 16.80
C ARG A 969 -7.61 -2.59 17.42
N THR A 970 -8.57 -3.42 17.05
CA THR A 970 -9.82 -3.56 17.81
C THR A 970 -9.49 -3.98 19.25
N HIS A 971 -10.45 -3.89 20.16
CA HIS A 971 -10.29 -4.44 21.53
C HIS A 971 -10.20 -5.98 21.57
N THR A 972 -10.29 -6.64 20.40
CA THR A 972 -10.07 -8.08 20.21
C THR A 972 -8.78 -8.40 19.43
N GLY A 973 -8.07 -7.37 18.95
CA GLY A 973 -6.71 -7.50 18.42
C GLY A 973 -6.62 -7.55 16.89
N GLU A 974 -7.76 -7.53 16.19
CA GLU A 974 -7.81 -7.49 14.73
C GLU A 974 -7.39 -6.12 14.18
N ARG A 975 -6.78 -6.13 12.99
CA ARG A 975 -6.54 -4.92 12.18
C ARG A 975 -7.78 -4.61 11.33
N ALA A 976 -8.91 -4.44 12.00
CA ALA A 976 -10.22 -4.30 11.37
C ALA A 976 -10.95 -3.04 11.90
N THR A 977 -10.18 -1.99 12.21
CA THR A 977 -10.72 -0.80 12.90
C THR A 977 -11.58 0.08 12.00
N GLY A 978 -11.30 0.17 10.70
CA GLY A 978 -12.12 0.90 9.72
C GLY A 978 -12.22 2.39 10.00
N PHE A 979 -11.12 3.01 10.47
CA PHE A 979 -11.08 4.45 10.71
C PHE A 979 -10.80 5.20 9.41
N GLN A 980 -11.55 6.28 9.20
CA GLN A 980 -11.36 7.25 8.11
C GLN A 980 -11.60 8.67 8.63
N ARG A 981 -11.26 9.69 7.81
CA ARG A 981 -11.45 11.10 8.18
C ARG A 981 -12.46 11.82 7.29
N LEU A 982 -13.23 12.73 7.89
CA LEU A 982 -14.05 13.70 7.18
C LEU A 982 -13.51 15.12 7.39
N LEU A 983 -13.14 15.79 6.30
CA LEU A 983 -12.70 17.18 6.29
C LEU A 983 -13.91 18.05 5.93
N GLN A 984 -14.31 18.95 6.81
CA GLN A 984 -15.51 19.79 6.69
C GLN A 984 -15.10 21.25 6.58
N ILE A 985 -15.40 21.87 5.45
CA ILE A 985 -14.91 23.21 5.11
C ILE A 985 -16.06 24.21 5.20
N ASP A 986 -15.87 25.21 6.04
CA ASP A 986 -16.70 26.40 6.15
C ASP A 986 -16.03 27.55 5.39
N LEU A 987 -16.52 27.82 4.16
CA LEU A 987 -15.92 28.82 3.27
C LEU A 987 -16.07 30.24 3.82
N GLY A 988 -17.22 30.55 4.43
CA GLY A 988 -17.53 31.88 4.95
C GLY A 988 -16.74 32.23 6.21
N ALA A 989 -16.44 31.22 7.03
CA ALA A 989 -15.63 31.38 8.24
C ALA A 989 -14.14 31.09 8.02
N GLY A 990 -13.74 30.63 6.83
CA GLY A 990 -12.34 30.31 6.52
C GLY A 990 -11.80 29.20 7.43
N SER A 991 -12.53 28.10 7.59
CA SER A 991 -12.14 27.02 8.51
C SER A 991 -12.31 25.63 7.89
N LEU A 992 -11.39 24.73 8.23
CA LEU A 992 -11.45 23.31 7.93
C LEU A 992 -11.41 22.52 9.24
N ALA A 993 -12.47 21.78 9.53
CA ALA A 993 -12.55 20.84 10.65
C ALA A 993 -12.27 19.41 10.16
N VAL A 994 -11.53 18.64 10.94
CA VAL A 994 -11.18 17.23 10.66
C VAL A 994 -11.74 16.37 11.77
N ASP A 995 -12.47 15.31 11.42
CA ASP A 995 -12.97 14.31 12.36
C ASP A 995 -12.58 12.90 11.92
N ALA A 996 -11.95 12.13 12.79
CA ALA A 996 -11.73 10.69 12.63
C ALA A 996 -12.92 9.87 13.16
N PHE A 997 -13.36 8.87 12.41
CA PHE A 997 -14.47 8.00 12.82
C PHE A 997 -14.37 6.62 12.18
N SER A 998 -15.05 5.63 12.78
CA SER A 998 -15.17 4.27 12.27
C SER A 998 -16.61 3.83 12.20
N VAL A 999 -17.03 3.34 11.03
CA VAL A 999 -18.34 2.75 10.80
C VAL A 999 -18.41 1.35 11.42
N ALA A 1000 -17.34 0.56 11.30
CA ALA A 1000 -17.28 -0.81 11.78
C ALA A 1000 -17.34 -0.89 13.32
N LEU A 1001 -16.75 0.10 14.00
CA LEU A 1001 -16.68 0.16 15.47
C LEU A 1001 -17.74 1.05 16.11
N ASP A 1002 -18.54 1.79 15.32
CA ASP A 1002 -19.41 2.86 15.81
C ASP A 1002 -18.66 3.84 16.74
N ALA A 1003 -17.46 4.25 16.31
CA ALA A 1003 -16.53 5.04 17.12
C ALA A 1003 -16.23 6.40 16.48
N THR A 1004 -16.09 7.44 17.31
CA THR A 1004 -15.78 8.82 16.88
C THR A 1004 -14.37 9.27 17.29
N SER A 1005 -13.50 8.33 17.66
CA SER A 1005 -12.11 8.60 18.02
C SER A 1005 -11.26 7.34 17.88
N SER A 1006 -10.04 7.50 17.36
CA SER A 1006 -9.12 6.39 17.08
C SER A 1006 -8.10 6.16 18.19
N HIS A 1007 -7.76 7.18 19.00
CA HIS A 1007 -6.77 7.02 20.08
C HIS A 1007 -7.03 5.89 21.10
N PRO A 1008 -8.27 5.42 21.37
CA PRO A 1008 -8.51 4.24 22.21
C PRO A 1008 -8.10 2.91 21.58
N TYR A 1009 -7.62 2.92 20.34
CA TYR A 1009 -7.22 1.76 19.55
C TYR A 1009 -5.72 1.80 19.15
N ASP A 1010 -4.96 2.78 19.68
CA ASP A 1010 -3.50 2.96 19.50
C ASP A 1010 -2.70 2.01 20.43
N TYR A 1011 -2.84 0.71 20.21
CA TYR A 1011 -2.04 -0.33 20.88
C TYR A 1011 -0.61 -0.36 20.35
N GLU A 1012 0.31 -1.05 21.04
CA GLU A 1012 1.72 -1.16 20.60
C GLU A 1012 1.85 -1.76 19.19
N GLN A 1013 2.75 -1.18 18.39
CA GLN A 1013 2.92 -1.50 16.97
C GLN A 1013 4.36 -1.94 16.69
N PHE A 1014 4.56 -2.70 15.61
CA PHE A 1014 5.86 -3.19 15.15
C PHE A 1014 6.61 -4.02 16.19
N VAL A 1015 5.90 -4.82 16.98
CA VAL A 1015 6.54 -5.69 17.98
C VAL A 1015 6.97 -6.98 17.29
N PRO A 1016 8.28 -7.23 17.05
CA PRO A 1016 8.73 -8.40 16.31
C PRO A 1016 8.50 -9.66 17.13
N ASP A 1017 8.15 -10.76 16.45
CA ASP A 1017 8.10 -12.05 17.14
C ASP A 1017 9.52 -12.53 17.50
N ASN A 1018 9.69 -12.92 18.77
CA ASN A 1018 10.92 -13.52 19.31
C ASN A 1018 10.79 -15.04 19.55
N GLY A 1019 9.65 -15.64 19.19
CA GLY A 1019 9.32 -17.06 19.35
C GLY A 1019 8.81 -17.47 20.73
N LEU A 1020 8.70 -16.54 21.69
CA LEU A 1020 8.17 -16.82 23.03
C LEU A 1020 6.66 -16.57 23.08
N GLU A 1021 5.89 -17.60 23.42
CA GLU A 1021 4.42 -17.52 23.51
C GLU A 1021 3.90 -16.49 24.54
N THR A 1022 4.76 -16.07 25.47
CA THR A 1022 4.42 -15.17 26.58
C THR A 1022 4.73 -13.71 26.32
N THR A 1023 5.37 -13.36 25.20
CA THR A 1023 5.72 -11.96 24.91
C THR A 1023 4.78 -11.35 23.88
N PRO A 1024 4.53 -10.02 23.96
CA PRO A 1024 3.86 -9.30 22.89
C PRO A 1024 4.61 -9.50 21.58
N SER A 1025 3.85 -9.64 20.52
CA SER A 1025 4.31 -9.55 19.13
C SER A 1025 3.10 -9.24 18.29
N ASN A 1026 3.31 -8.68 17.09
CA ASN A 1026 2.24 -8.52 16.13
C ASN A 1026 1.49 -9.87 15.93
N GLU A 1027 2.24 -11.00 15.93
CA GLU A 1027 1.69 -12.35 15.70
C GLU A 1027 0.81 -12.88 16.85
N ARG A 1028 0.82 -12.16 17.97
CA ARG A 1028 0.09 -12.49 19.18
C ARG A 1028 -0.69 -11.26 19.61
N PRO A 1029 -1.70 -10.84 18.83
CA PRO A 1029 -2.40 -9.59 19.08
C PRO A 1029 -3.03 -9.54 20.48
N TRP A 1030 -3.47 -10.68 21.04
CA TRP A 1030 -3.95 -10.75 22.43
C TRP A 1030 -2.89 -10.35 23.47
N ARG A 1031 -1.60 -10.61 23.23
CA ARG A 1031 -0.50 -10.15 24.12
C ARG A 1031 -0.25 -8.65 23.97
N ILE A 1032 -0.38 -8.10 22.77
CA ILE A 1032 -0.34 -6.64 22.55
C ILE A 1032 -1.47 -5.94 23.33
N LEU A 1033 -2.67 -6.51 23.33
CA LEU A 1033 -3.80 -5.94 24.09
C LEU A 1033 -3.55 -5.92 25.60
N GLU A 1034 -2.90 -6.97 26.13
CA GLU A 1034 -2.54 -7.08 27.56
C GLU A 1034 -1.51 -6.02 27.98
N ASP A 1035 -0.57 -5.67 27.10
CA ASP A 1035 0.43 -4.62 27.36
C ASP A 1035 -0.15 -3.20 27.34
N GLY A 1036 -1.22 -3.00 26.56
CA GLY A 1036 -2.04 -1.78 26.58
C GLY A 1036 -1.71 -0.76 25.49
N LEU A 1037 -2.24 0.46 25.68
CA LEU A 1037 -2.15 1.55 24.69
C LEU A 1037 -0.80 2.26 24.73
N GLN A 1038 -0.28 2.67 23.57
CA GLN A 1038 0.93 3.50 23.45
C GLN A 1038 0.71 4.94 23.95
N GLN A 1039 -0.54 5.41 23.89
CA GLN A 1039 -0.93 6.78 24.26
C GLN A 1039 -0.18 7.85 23.45
N ARG A 1040 0.04 7.64 22.14
CA ARG A 1040 0.63 8.67 21.25
C ARG A 1040 -0.38 9.79 20.95
N TYR A 1041 -1.66 9.46 20.96
CA TYR A 1041 -2.75 10.31 20.49
C TYR A 1041 -3.78 10.62 21.58
N THR A 1042 -4.50 11.72 21.36
CA THR A 1042 -5.58 12.24 22.18
C THR A 1042 -6.77 12.62 21.30
N ALA A 1043 -7.91 13.00 21.91
CA ALA A 1043 -9.06 13.51 21.17
C ALA A 1043 -8.72 14.70 20.24
N ALA A 1044 -7.71 15.51 20.57
CA ALA A 1044 -7.29 16.63 19.72
C ALA A 1044 -6.52 16.21 18.45
N ASP A 1045 -6.03 14.96 18.40
CA ASP A 1045 -5.41 14.39 17.19
C ASP A 1045 -6.47 13.72 16.27
N ASP A 1046 -7.64 13.38 16.85
CA ASP A 1046 -8.81 12.82 16.16
C ASP A 1046 -9.78 13.89 15.63
N ALA A 1047 -9.96 14.98 16.39
CA ALA A 1047 -10.87 16.08 16.09
C ALA A 1047 -10.19 17.44 16.32
N PHE A 1048 -10.00 18.21 15.24
CA PHE A 1048 -9.37 19.53 15.28
C PHE A 1048 -9.83 20.42 14.12
N ALA A 1049 -9.56 21.73 14.21
CA ALA A 1049 -9.86 22.68 13.16
C ALA A 1049 -8.68 23.61 12.85
N VAL A 1050 -8.57 24.03 11.59
CA VAL A 1050 -7.50 24.88 11.07
C VAL A 1050 -8.12 26.07 10.32
N PRO A 1051 -7.69 27.31 10.58
CA PRO A 1051 -8.08 28.46 9.75
C PRO A 1051 -7.41 28.38 8.37
N LEU A 1052 -8.16 28.63 7.31
CA LEU A 1052 -7.68 28.63 5.92
C LEU A 1052 -8.20 29.84 5.16
N ALA A 1053 -7.32 30.45 4.35
CA ALA A 1053 -7.74 31.42 3.35
C ALA A 1053 -8.15 30.68 2.06
N LEU A 1054 -9.42 30.76 1.70
CA LEU A 1054 -9.99 30.02 0.58
C LEU A 1054 -10.50 30.96 -0.52
N GLN A 1055 -10.31 30.55 -1.77
CA GLN A 1055 -10.89 31.20 -2.94
C GLN A 1055 -12.32 30.67 -3.14
N TYR A 1056 -13.29 31.58 -3.23
CA TYR A 1056 -14.70 31.23 -3.43
C TYR A 1056 -15.49 32.46 -3.86
N ALA A 1057 -16.59 32.25 -4.56
CA ALA A 1057 -17.46 33.32 -5.02
C ALA A 1057 -18.08 34.09 -3.83
N LYS A 1058 -17.79 35.39 -3.76
CA LYS A 1058 -18.32 36.36 -2.79
C LYS A 1058 -19.01 37.49 -3.55
N ALA A 1059 -20.11 37.99 -3.00
CA ALA A 1059 -20.75 39.19 -3.55
C ALA A 1059 -21.57 39.91 -2.49
N VAL A 1060 -21.75 41.21 -2.71
CA VAL A 1060 -22.76 42.01 -2.03
C VAL A 1060 -23.56 42.79 -3.07
N GLU A 1061 -24.86 42.57 -3.10
CA GLU A 1061 -25.80 43.27 -3.97
C GLU A 1061 -26.79 44.06 -3.11
N THR A 1062 -26.92 45.36 -3.35
CA THR A 1062 -27.81 46.24 -2.58
C THR A 1062 -29.18 46.30 -3.24
N ASP A 1063 -30.21 45.84 -2.54
CA ASP A 1063 -31.60 45.96 -2.97
C ASP A 1063 -32.23 47.29 -2.48
N GLY A 1064 -31.82 47.79 -1.31
CA GLY A 1064 -32.29 49.08 -0.80
C GLY A 1064 -31.65 49.56 0.50
N VAL A 1065 -31.78 50.87 0.76
CA VAL A 1065 -31.33 51.55 1.99
C VAL A 1065 -32.45 52.43 2.53
N TRP A 1066 -32.62 52.47 3.85
CA TRP A 1066 -33.64 53.29 4.51
C TRP A 1066 -33.10 54.00 5.75
N THR A 1067 -33.80 55.05 6.17
CA THR A 1067 -33.55 55.79 7.42
C THR A 1067 -34.80 55.86 8.28
N ASP A 1068 -34.65 56.25 9.53
CA ASP A 1068 -35.77 56.77 10.33
C ASP A 1068 -36.28 58.11 9.78
N ASP A 1069 -37.50 58.51 10.15
CA ASP A 1069 -38.18 59.72 9.68
C ASP A 1069 -37.81 61.00 10.47
N GLY A 1070 -36.78 60.92 11.32
CA GLY A 1070 -36.31 62.00 12.18
C GLY A 1070 -37.19 62.30 13.40
N ARG A 1071 -38.25 61.51 13.63
CA ARG A 1071 -39.13 61.60 14.81
C ARG A 1071 -38.92 60.36 15.69
N GLY A 1072 -37.79 60.27 16.40
CA GLY A 1072 -37.41 59.01 17.08
C GLY A 1072 -38.46 58.48 18.09
N PRO A 1073 -38.38 57.22 18.56
CA PRO A 1073 -37.87 56.00 17.92
C PRO A 1073 -39.03 55.15 17.34
N ALA A 1074 -38.84 54.58 16.13
CA ALA A 1074 -39.72 53.54 15.56
C ALA A 1074 -38.98 52.20 15.40
N PHE A 1075 -38.08 51.88 16.32
CA PHE A 1075 -37.41 50.58 16.40
C PHE A 1075 -37.47 50.05 17.85
N ASP A 1076 -38.69 49.86 18.37
CA ASP A 1076 -38.90 49.13 19.62
C ASP A 1076 -39.48 47.73 19.34
N ARG A 1077 -38.64 46.74 19.67
CA ARG A 1077 -38.87 45.31 19.88
C ARG A 1077 -40.32 44.83 19.89
N ILE A 1078 -40.66 43.96 18.93
CA ILE A 1078 -41.68 42.93 19.14
C ILE A 1078 -41.05 41.84 20.02
N GLY A 1079 -41.69 41.58 21.17
CA GLY A 1079 -41.08 40.87 22.30
C GLY A 1079 -40.89 39.37 22.13
N ILE A 1080 -39.76 38.87 22.63
CA ILE A 1080 -39.62 37.50 23.12
C ILE A 1080 -39.46 37.60 24.65
N ARG A 1081 -40.39 36.96 25.36
CA ARG A 1081 -40.32 36.79 26.82
C ARG A 1081 -39.16 35.86 27.16
N SER A 1082 -38.16 36.36 27.87
CA SER A 1082 -37.24 35.50 28.61
C SER A 1082 -38.00 34.92 29.81
N LYS A 1083 -38.19 33.59 29.83
CA LYS A 1083 -38.48 32.87 31.07
C LYS A 1083 -37.15 32.61 31.77
N ALA A 1084 -36.86 33.41 32.78
CA ALA A 1084 -35.93 33.02 33.85
C ALA A 1084 -36.70 32.26 34.94
N SER A 1085 -36.15 31.15 35.43
CA SER A 1085 -36.14 30.72 36.84
C SER A 1085 -35.70 29.24 36.98
N PRO A 1086 -35.25 28.80 38.17
CA PRO A 1086 -34.29 29.44 39.06
C PRO A 1086 -33.23 28.43 39.59
N ARG A 1087 -32.19 28.92 40.27
CA ARG A 1087 -31.41 28.10 41.21
C ARG A 1087 -32.26 27.72 42.43
N VAL A 1088 -32.20 26.46 42.86
CA VAL A 1088 -32.11 26.02 44.28
C VAL A 1088 -31.42 24.65 44.34
N GLN A 1089 -30.38 24.56 45.18
CA GLN A 1089 -29.66 23.38 45.73
C GLN A 1089 -29.02 22.36 44.78
#